data_AF-A0A432TTZ1-F1
#
_entry.id   AF-A0A432TTZ1-F1
#
_cell.length_a   1.000
_cell.length_b   1.000
_cell.length_c   1.000
_cell.angle_alpha   90.00
_cell.angle_beta   90.00
_cell.angle_gamma   90.00
#
_symmetry.space_group_name_H-M   'P 1'
#
loop_
_entity.id
_entity.type
_entity.pdbx_description
1 polymer ?
#
loop_
_entity_poly.entity_id
_entity_poly.type
_entity_poly.pdbx_seq_one_letter_code
_entity_poly.pdbx_strand_id
1 'polypeptide(L)'
;MKEQLLHLPKPHGLYHPNNEKENCGVGFIAHIKGKPSHQITADALEMLTRMDHRGGCGCESNTGDGAGILTDIPHAFFVKEIKANFNVDVTPGNYGIGNIFLPQDDNERAHCINVLEKSIEDEGQTLVGWRDVPVDADKADVGRTARESQPVIKQLIIASADAIDNKAFERALFVIRKHASNAIRTDESLSQALLFYVCSLSTTVIIYKGMLMGSQVLDFYTDLSNPEYATYLAMVHSRFSTNTFPSWDRAQPCRYMSHNGEINTRQGNYNWMRAREGVLESELFKDNLSKTLPVIETEVSDSGSFDNVLEFLMMNGRTLQEAVLMMVPEAWQNDDNMSDEKKAFYEYYSNVMEPWDGPASIAFTDGHYIGAVLDRNGLRPSRFYLTHDDRVIMASEVGVVDVETDNVKTKGRLRPGKMFLVDFDKGELVDDEAIKAEFAAQNPYQDWLNDQQIHLSELQCEQEAHGFHPESLIHRLKAFGYHTETLQFMLLPLVSELRDPVGSMGNDSALACLSDQSRVIYDYFKQLFAQVTNPAIDSIREEVVMSLRCSIGPEGNLLSNKAENAHRLVIDHPILTNEETAALRHCNHRGWTSKTIDITYDINKGRKVSELLEDICQQGSQAIKDGHSLVILSDRNIGKNRAAISTLLASSALHRYLIANHERTQVGIIVETGEAREVHHFCLLTGFGVDAINPYLAFEALWQARRDEMIDIESDAAIIKAYRKGVGKGMLKVMAKMGISTLESYKGAQIFEAVGLAPEVMDKCFFETASRIKGVGFDV
;
A
#
# COMPACT_ATOMS: atom_id res chain seq x y z
N MET A 1 -9.46 37.37 -11.12
CA MET A 1 -8.62 37.00 -9.96
C MET A 1 -8.20 35.57 -10.18
N LYS A 2 -6.90 35.24 -10.10
CA LYS A 2 -6.49 33.84 -10.03
C LYS A 2 -6.93 33.35 -8.66
N GLU A 3 -7.69 32.26 -8.58
CA GLU A 3 -8.02 31.61 -7.31
C GLU A 3 -6.72 31.24 -6.59
N GLN A 4 -6.68 31.49 -5.28
CA GLN A 4 -5.54 31.17 -4.42
C GLN A 4 -5.50 29.65 -4.22
N LEU A 5 -4.37 29.03 -4.58
CA LEU A 5 -4.15 27.59 -4.41
C LEU A 5 -3.74 27.31 -2.96
N LEU A 6 -4.60 26.62 -2.21
CA LEU A 6 -4.37 26.26 -0.81
C LEU A 6 -3.97 24.79 -0.63
N HIS A 7 -4.19 23.97 -1.66
CA HIS A 7 -3.90 22.53 -1.70
C HIS A 7 -3.62 22.10 -3.15
N LEU A 8 -3.34 20.80 -3.36
CA LEU A 8 -3.18 20.24 -4.70
C LEU A 8 -4.46 20.44 -5.54
N PRO A 9 -4.35 20.90 -6.80
CA PRO A 9 -5.53 21.11 -7.63
C PRO A 9 -6.21 19.78 -7.99
N LYS A 10 -7.53 19.83 -8.23
CA LYS A 10 -8.28 18.71 -8.81
C LYS A 10 -7.73 18.37 -10.22
N PRO A 11 -7.94 17.15 -10.74
CA PRO A 11 -7.49 16.79 -12.09
C PRO A 11 -7.91 17.81 -13.15
N HIS A 12 -6.95 18.32 -13.93
CA HIS A 12 -7.19 19.31 -14.98
C HIS A 12 -6.22 19.11 -16.16
N GLY A 13 -6.76 18.89 -17.36
CA GLY A 13 -5.94 18.57 -18.53
C GLY A 13 -5.18 17.26 -18.33
N LEU A 14 -3.85 17.28 -18.47
CA LEU A 14 -2.96 16.13 -18.24
C LEU A 14 -2.50 16.00 -16.78
N TYR A 15 -2.78 17.00 -15.94
CA TYR A 15 -2.41 16.98 -14.54
C TYR A 15 -3.37 16.10 -13.73
N HIS A 16 -2.82 15.27 -12.86
CA HIS A 16 -3.55 14.48 -11.88
C HIS A 16 -2.76 14.43 -10.56
N PRO A 17 -3.36 14.72 -9.39
CA PRO A 17 -2.64 14.80 -8.11
C PRO A 17 -1.98 13.48 -7.69
N ASN A 18 -2.56 12.33 -8.08
CA ASN A 18 -1.94 11.00 -7.86
C ASN A 18 -0.59 10.79 -8.58
N ASN A 19 -0.20 11.67 -9.53
CA ASN A 19 1.11 11.58 -10.17
C ASN A 19 2.26 12.10 -9.29
N GLU A 20 1.94 12.76 -8.17
CA GLU A 20 2.94 13.38 -7.32
C GLU A 20 3.71 12.35 -6.49
N LYS A 21 5.04 12.45 -6.54
CA LYS A 21 5.99 11.56 -5.86
C LYS A 21 6.86 12.35 -4.90
N GLU A 22 7.41 11.66 -3.91
CA GLU A 22 8.14 12.27 -2.80
C GLU A 22 9.40 11.44 -2.46
N ASN A 23 10.49 12.10 -2.11
CA ASN A 23 11.78 11.49 -1.75
C ASN A 23 12.48 12.37 -0.72
N CYS A 24 13.25 11.81 0.24
CA CYS A 24 13.49 12.61 1.46
C CYS A 24 14.82 12.34 2.18
N GLY A 25 15.11 13.18 3.17
CA GLY A 25 16.03 12.89 4.26
C GLY A 25 15.25 12.54 5.54
N VAL A 26 15.58 11.42 6.18
CA VAL A 26 15.03 11.01 7.48
C VAL A 26 16.14 10.80 8.50
N GLY A 27 15.88 11.14 9.76
CA GLY A 27 16.75 10.82 10.88
C GLY A 27 16.07 11.00 12.24
N PHE A 28 16.70 10.49 13.28
CA PHE A 28 16.28 10.70 14.65
C PHE A 28 17.46 10.73 15.62
N ILE A 29 17.23 11.37 16.76
CA ILE A 29 18.12 11.38 17.91
C ILE A 29 17.31 10.97 19.13
N ALA A 30 17.85 10.09 19.95
CA ALA A 30 17.22 9.71 21.20
C ALA A 30 18.25 9.43 22.29
N HIS A 31 17.83 9.56 23.55
CA HIS A 31 18.60 9.12 24.70
C HIS A 31 18.08 7.77 25.17
N ILE A 32 18.90 6.72 25.10
CA ILE A 32 18.50 5.33 25.32
C ILE A 32 17.76 5.16 26.66
N LYS A 33 18.25 5.80 27.73
CA LYS A 33 17.65 5.73 29.08
C LYS A 33 16.48 6.68 29.33
N GLY A 34 15.87 7.24 28.27
CA GLY A 34 14.70 8.13 28.38
C GLY A 34 14.94 9.43 29.15
N LYS A 35 16.17 9.97 29.16
CA LYS A 35 16.48 11.21 29.87
C LYS A 35 16.20 12.42 28.97
N PRO A 36 15.22 13.28 29.30
CA PRO A 36 14.88 14.40 28.45
C PRO A 36 15.93 15.51 28.53
N SER A 37 16.21 16.14 27.40
CA SER A 37 17.12 17.28 27.28
C SER A 37 16.75 18.15 26.08
N HIS A 38 16.79 19.47 26.23
CA HIS A 38 16.63 20.38 25.09
C HIS A 38 17.73 20.19 24.04
N GLN A 39 18.92 19.71 24.44
CA GLN A 39 19.99 19.40 23.50
C GLN A 39 19.56 18.38 22.43
N ILE A 40 18.66 17.45 22.76
CA ILE A 40 18.14 16.46 21.80
C ILE A 40 17.30 17.16 20.73
N THR A 41 16.44 18.10 21.12
CA THR A 41 15.68 18.95 20.19
C THR A 41 16.63 19.76 19.30
N ALA A 42 17.62 20.41 19.89
CA ALA A 42 18.57 21.26 19.18
C ALA A 42 19.39 20.47 18.16
N ASP A 43 19.94 19.31 18.56
CA ASP A 43 20.73 18.45 17.68
C ASP A 43 19.87 17.85 16.56
N ALA A 44 18.59 17.54 16.82
CA ALA A 44 17.68 17.02 15.80
C ALA A 44 17.35 18.09 14.74
N LEU A 45 17.18 19.34 15.15
CA LEU A 45 16.96 20.47 14.24
C LEU A 45 18.24 20.85 13.49
N GLU A 46 19.42 20.70 14.11
CA GLU A 46 20.70 20.78 13.42
C GLU A 46 20.83 19.67 12.36
N MET A 47 20.50 18.42 12.71
CA MET A 47 20.43 17.30 11.78
C MET A 47 19.53 17.62 10.59
N LEU A 48 18.36 18.17 10.85
CA LEU A 48 17.40 18.56 9.81
C LEU A 48 17.99 19.62 8.87
N THR A 49 18.62 20.65 9.43
CA THR A 49 19.31 21.71 8.66
C THR A 49 20.45 21.15 7.81
N ARG A 50 21.27 20.25 8.35
CA ARG A 50 22.36 19.60 7.60
C ARG A 50 21.89 18.65 6.51
N MET A 51 20.59 18.31 6.48
CA MET A 51 19.97 17.52 5.42
C MET A 51 19.21 18.37 4.39
N ASP A 52 19.32 19.71 4.42
CA ASP A 52 18.62 20.58 3.46
C ASP A 52 19.00 20.29 2.00
N HIS A 53 20.21 19.79 1.72
CA HIS A 53 20.60 19.35 0.37
C HIS A 53 19.83 18.14 -0.16
N ARG A 54 19.06 17.46 0.70
CA ARG A 54 18.13 16.37 0.35
C ARG A 54 16.68 16.83 0.28
N GLY A 55 16.38 18.04 0.74
CA GLY A 55 15.06 18.65 0.65
C GLY A 55 14.84 19.30 -0.71
N GLY A 56 13.58 19.43 -1.10
CA GLY A 56 13.21 20.23 -2.26
C GLY A 56 12.85 21.66 -1.84
N CYS A 57 13.10 22.60 -2.75
CA CYS A 57 12.60 23.97 -2.65
C CYS A 57 11.52 24.18 -3.72
N GLY A 58 10.48 24.93 -3.36
CA GLY A 58 9.43 25.36 -4.28
C GLY A 58 9.94 26.39 -5.30
N CYS A 59 9.02 27.13 -5.90
CA CYS A 59 9.35 28.16 -6.90
C CYS A 59 10.19 29.32 -6.34
N GLU A 60 10.17 29.53 -5.03
CA GLU A 60 10.94 30.52 -4.30
C GLU A 60 12.02 29.80 -3.47
N SER A 61 13.23 30.36 -3.40
CA SER A 61 14.36 29.73 -2.70
C SER A 61 14.16 29.57 -1.19
N ASN A 62 13.18 30.27 -0.61
CA ASN A 62 12.83 30.23 0.81
C ASN A 62 11.47 29.53 1.08
N THR A 63 10.93 28.83 0.09
CA THR A 63 9.77 27.94 0.23
C THR A 63 10.27 26.50 0.18
N GLY A 64 10.19 25.75 1.28
CA GLY A 64 10.52 24.32 1.30
C GLY A 64 9.33 23.43 0.94
N ASP A 65 9.59 22.24 0.40
CA ASP A 65 8.54 21.27 0.07
C ASP A 65 7.89 20.64 1.31
N GLY A 66 8.56 20.68 2.45
CA GLY A 66 8.03 20.26 3.74
C GLY A 66 9.11 19.76 4.69
N ALA A 67 9.04 20.20 5.94
CA ALA A 67 9.94 19.75 6.99
C ALA A 67 9.21 19.67 8.32
N GLY A 68 9.72 18.85 9.23
CA GLY A 68 9.13 18.72 10.55
C GLY A 68 9.95 17.91 11.53
N ILE A 69 9.47 17.93 12.77
CA ILE A 69 9.99 17.21 13.92
C ILE A 69 8.84 16.56 14.69
N LEU A 70 9.03 15.32 15.10
CA LEU A 70 8.21 14.57 16.04
C LEU A 70 9.04 14.38 17.30
N THR A 71 8.46 14.68 18.46
CA THR A 71 9.08 14.41 19.76
C THR A 71 8.15 13.62 20.65
N ASP A 72 8.69 13.00 21.71
CA ASP A 72 7.84 12.73 22.88
C ASP A 72 7.30 14.06 23.42
N ILE A 73 6.11 14.03 24.03
CA ILE A 73 5.48 15.23 24.59
C ILE A 73 6.33 15.73 25.76
N PRO A 74 6.89 16.96 25.71
CA PRO A 74 7.61 17.56 26.83
C PRO A 74 6.61 17.97 27.92
N HIS A 75 6.18 17.00 28.72
CA HIS A 75 5.07 17.19 29.66
C HIS A 75 5.32 18.34 30.64
N ALA A 76 6.56 18.56 31.10
CA ALA A 76 6.88 19.66 32.00
C ALA A 76 6.53 21.04 31.41
N PHE A 77 6.80 21.23 30.11
CA PHE A 77 6.44 22.43 29.38
C PHE A 77 4.92 22.53 29.22
N PHE A 78 4.27 21.49 28.71
CA PHE A 78 2.83 21.54 28.42
C PHE A 78 1.94 21.61 29.65
N VAL A 79 2.28 20.94 30.76
CA VAL A 79 1.54 21.05 32.03
C VAL A 79 1.54 22.50 32.52
N LYS A 80 2.68 23.19 32.43
CA LYS A 80 2.83 24.60 32.80
C LYS A 80 2.01 25.51 31.88
N GLU A 81 2.09 25.30 30.56
CA GLU A 81 1.32 26.05 29.57
C GLU A 81 -0.20 25.85 29.75
N ILE A 82 -0.65 24.62 30.00
CA ILE A 82 -2.06 24.30 30.23
C ILE A 82 -2.57 24.99 31.50
N LYS A 83 -1.78 24.95 32.59
CA LYS A 83 -2.13 25.64 33.82
C LYS A 83 -2.19 27.15 33.64
N ALA A 84 -1.24 27.73 32.90
CA ALA A 84 -1.19 29.17 32.66
C ALA A 84 -2.35 29.66 31.79
N ASN A 85 -2.70 28.92 30.73
CA ASN A 85 -3.71 29.35 29.75
C ASN A 85 -5.15 28.99 30.14
N PHE A 86 -5.37 27.87 30.83
CA PHE A 86 -6.72 27.35 31.12
C PHE A 86 -7.02 27.19 32.61
N ASN A 87 -6.03 27.40 33.50
CA ASN A 87 -6.15 27.18 34.94
C ASN A 87 -6.57 25.73 35.33
N VAL A 88 -6.28 24.76 34.46
CA VAL A 88 -6.54 23.32 34.68
C VAL A 88 -5.24 22.61 35.06
N ASP A 89 -5.30 21.74 36.06
CA ASP A 89 -4.18 20.86 36.42
C ASP A 89 -4.31 19.54 35.68
N VAL A 90 -3.24 19.15 34.96
CA VAL A 90 -3.17 17.89 34.21
C VAL A 90 -1.89 17.13 34.57
N THR A 91 -1.91 15.82 34.39
CA THR A 91 -0.74 14.95 34.58
C THR A 91 -0.46 14.14 33.31
N PRO A 92 0.80 13.80 33.01
CA PRO A 92 1.15 12.91 31.91
C PRO A 92 0.23 11.68 31.87
N GLY A 93 -0.26 11.35 30.69
CA GLY A 93 -1.16 10.21 30.45
C GLY A 93 -2.66 10.49 30.67
N ASN A 94 -3.04 11.53 31.41
CA ASN A 94 -4.45 11.94 31.63
C ASN A 94 -4.87 13.11 30.71
N TYR A 95 -4.00 13.55 29.82
CA TYR A 95 -4.33 14.52 28.79
C TYR A 95 -3.65 14.13 27.47
N GLY A 96 -4.34 14.42 26.38
CA GLY A 96 -3.82 14.36 25.03
C GLY A 96 -3.67 15.78 24.48
N ILE A 97 -2.66 15.97 23.66
CA ILE A 97 -2.45 17.23 22.95
C ILE A 97 -2.10 16.96 21.49
N GLY A 98 -2.53 17.85 20.61
CA GLY A 98 -2.32 17.69 19.18
C GLY A 98 -2.25 19.00 18.43
N ASN A 99 -1.32 19.12 17.49
CA ASN A 99 -1.26 20.24 16.55
C ASN A 99 -2.29 20.01 15.42
N ILE A 100 -3.24 20.93 15.28
CA ILE A 100 -4.33 20.91 14.30
C ILE A 100 -4.14 22.06 13.31
N PHE A 101 -4.13 21.72 12.03
CA PHE A 101 -4.26 22.68 10.93
C PHE A 101 -5.74 22.92 10.67
N LEU A 102 -6.11 24.20 10.59
CA LEU A 102 -7.48 24.66 10.41
C LEU A 102 -7.56 25.61 9.20
N PRO A 103 -8.75 25.74 8.58
CA PRO A 103 -9.02 26.72 7.54
C PRO A 103 -8.63 28.16 7.91
N GLN A 104 -8.23 28.92 6.90
CA GLN A 104 -7.98 30.36 7.01
C GLN A 104 -9.29 31.15 7.14
N ASP A 105 -10.37 30.71 6.49
CA ASP A 105 -11.70 31.32 6.64
C ASP A 105 -12.25 31.12 8.07
N ASP A 106 -12.72 32.21 8.68
CA ASP A 106 -13.18 32.22 10.08
C ASP A 106 -14.42 31.35 10.30
N ASN A 107 -15.35 31.29 9.33
CA ASN A 107 -16.58 30.52 9.47
C ASN A 107 -16.33 29.03 9.27
N GLU A 108 -15.56 28.67 8.24
CA GLU A 108 -15.15 27.27 8.01
C GLU A 108 -14.30 26.76 9.19
N ARG A 109 -13.40 27.60 9.73
CA ARG A 109 -12.62 27.27 10.92
C ARG A 109 -13.49 27.02 12.15
N ALA A 110 -14.46 27.90 12.42
CA ALA A 110 -15.40 27.72 13.53
C ALA A 110 -16.22 26.43 13.36
N HIS A 111 -16.64 26.11 12.14
CA HIS A 111 -17.30 24.85 11.83
C HIS A 111 -16.42 23.63 12.14
N CYS A 112 -15.17 23.62 11.67
CA CYS A 112 -14.21 22.54 11.93
C CYS A 112 -13.96 22.33 13.43
N ILE A 113 -13.81 23.43 14.19
CA ILE A 113 -13.66 23.40 15.65
C ILE A 113 -14.90 22.76 16.29
N ASN A 114 -16.10 23.20 15.92
CA ASN A 114 -17.35 22.65 16.48
C ASN A 114 -17.50 21.14 16.21
N VAL A 115 -17.10 20.66 15.02
CA VAL A 115 -17.14 19.22 14.68
C VAL A 115 -16.18 18.42 15.56
N LEU A 116 -14.98 18.95 15.83
CA LEU A 116 -14.02 18.32 16.75
C LEU A 116 -14.53 18.32 18.20
N GLU A 117 -15.01 19.46 18.69
CA GLU A 117 -15.56 19.59 20.05
C GLU A 117 -16.74 18.65 20.27
N LYS A 118 -17.63 18.54 19.29
CA LYS A 118 -18.71 17.57 19.32
C LYS A 118 -18.19 16.12 19.33
N SER A 119 -17.19 15.81 18.50
CA SER A 119 -16.61 14.46 18.48
C SER A 119 -15.96 14.09 19.83
N ILE A 120 -15.35 15.07 20.52
CA ILE A 120 -14.81 14.91 21.87
C ILE A 120 -15.92 14.57 22.87
N GLU A 121 -17.03 15.31 22.83
CA GLU A 121 -18.20 15.07 23.69
C GLU A 121 -18.85 13.70 23.39
N ASP A 122 -19.00 13.35 22.11
CA ASP A 122 -19.60 12.09 21.66
C ASP A 122 -18.76 10.86 22.11
N GLU A 123 -17.43 11.00 22.20
CA GLU A 123 -16.52 9.98 22.75
C GLU A 123 -16.30 10.12 24.27
N GLY A 124 -17.07 10.98 24.94
CA GLY A 124 -17.11 11.13 26.40
C GLY A 124 -15.85 11.72 27.02
N GLN A 125 -15.00 12.41 26.24
CA GLN A 125 -13.78 13.04 26.73
C GLN A 125 -14.03 14.51 27.11
N THR A 126 -13.11 15.13 27.84
CA THR A 126 -13.26 16.51 28.31
C THR A 126 -12.38 17.46 27.51
N LEU A 127 -12.98 18.43 26.83
CA LEU A 127 -12.22 19.52 26.21
C LEU A 127 -11.60 20.41 27.30
N VAL A 128 -10.27 20.54 27.29
CA VAL A 128 -9.57 21.51 28.15
C VAL A 128 -9.54 22.87 27.46
N GLY A 129 -9.21 22.89 26.17
CA GLY A 129 -9.26 24.09 25.35
C GLY A 129 -8.34 24.07 24.14
N TRP A 130 -8.32 25.21 23.45
CA TRP A 130 -7.51 25.45 22.26
C TRP A 130 -6.42 26.48 22.57
N ARG A 131 -5.15 26.10 22.39
CA ARG A 131 -3.99 27.01 22.48
C ARG A 131 -3.55 27.43 21.08
N ASP A 132 -3.37 28.73 20.86
CA ASP A 132 -2.73 29.20 19.63
C ASP A 132 -1.25 28.79 19.63
N VAL A 133 -0.80 28.13 18.55
CA VAL A 133 0.61 27.75 18.44
C VAL A 133 1.42 28.99 18.08
N PRO A 134 2.42 29.37 18.89
CA PRO A 134 3.18 30.59 18.63
C PRO A 134 4.14 30.38 17.46
N VAL A 135 3.81 31.00 16.33
CA VAL A 135 4.57 30.93 15.07
C VAL A 135 5.19 32.28 14.69
N ASP A 136 6.38 32.25 14.09
CA ASP A 136 7.10 33.44 13.60
C ASP A 136 7.57 33.24 12.15
N ALA A 137 6.65 33.45 11.22
CA ALA A 137 6.91 33.31 9.79
C ALA A 137 7.93 34.33 9.26
N ASP A 138 8.03 35.50 9.89
CA ASP A 138 8.94 36.59 9.52
C ASP A 138 10.38 36.26 9.93
N LYS A 139 10.59 35.82 11.16
CA LYS A 139 11.91 35.37 11.63
C LYS A 139 12.43 34.20 10.82
N ALA A 140 11.56 33.25 10.48
CA ALA A 140 11.91 32.06 9.72
C ALA A 140 12.08 32.31 8.21
N ASP A 141 11.89 33.53 7.71
CA ASP A 141 11.95 33.87 6.28
C ASP A 141 11.08 32.93 5.42
N VAL A 142 9.86 32.62 5.87
CA VAL A 142 8.98 31.70 5.13
C VAL A 142 8.54 32.35 3.82
N GLY A 143 8.77 31.65 2.70
CA GLY A 143 8.41 32.14 1.37
C GLY A 143 6.91 32.40 1.19
N ARG A 144 6.59 33.26 0.22
CA ARG A 144 5.24 33.79 0.04
C ARG A 144 4.22 32.70 -0.26
N THR A 145 4.58 31.73 -1.09
CA THR A 145 3.71 30.61 -1.47
C THR A 145 3.28 29.77 -0.26
N ALA A 146 4.24 29.47 0.64
CA ALA A 146 3.96 28.75 1.87
C ALA A 146 3.09 29.60 2.83
N ARG A 147 3.36 30.90 2.95
CA ARG A 147 2.55 31.82 3.78
C ARG A 147 1.11 31.97 3.30
N GLU A 148 0.91 32.11 1.99
CA GLU A 148 -0.43 32.25 1.40
C GLU A 148 -1.27 30.98 1.62
N SER A 149 -0.64 29.81 1.75
CA SER A 149 -1.30 28.53 2.01
C SER A 149 -1.24 28.08 3.48
N GLN A 150 -0.68 28.90 4.37
CA GLN A 150 -0.46 28.55 5.77
C GLN A 150 -1.81 28.35 6.49
N PRO A 151 -2.07 27.17 7.07
CA PRO A 151 -3.28 26.96 7.87
C PRO A 151 -3.19 27.73 9.19
N VAL A 152 -4.34 27.95 9.82
CA VAL A 152 -4.35 28.39 11.22
C VAL A 152 -3.95 27.20 12.08
N ILE A 153 -2.89 27.35 12.87
CA ILE A 153 -2.31 26.26 13.65
C ILE A 153 -2.71 26.43 15.12
N LYS A 154 -3.50 25.49 15.63
CA LYS A 154 -3.91 25.46 17.04
C LYS A 154 -3.60 24.12 17.67
N GLN A 155 -3.30 24.14 18.96
CA GLN A 155 -3.19 22.96 19.81
C GLN A 155 -4.52 22.66 20.46
N LEU A 156 -5.03 21.47 20.19
CA LEU A 156 -6.20 20.92 20.85
C LEU A 156 -5.74 20.13 22.08
N ILE A 157 -6.29 20.46 23.25
CA ILE A 157 -5.98 19.79 24.51
C ILE A 157 -7.24 19.11 25.03
N ILE A 158 -7.15 17.81 25.27
CA ILE A 158 -8.25 16.97 25.73
C ILE A 158 -7.80 16.29 27.02
N ALA A 159 -8.62 16.34 28.07
CA ALA A 159 -8.43 15.56 29.28
C ALA A 159 -9.24 14.26 29.19
N SER A 160 -8.64 13.19 29.71
CA SER A 160 -9.29 11.89 29.80
C SER A 160 -10.51 11.95 30.71
N ALA A 161 -11.56 11.21 30.37
CA ALA A 161 -12.65 10.94 31.30
C ALA A 161 -12.16 10.27 32.60
N ASP A 162 -12.93 10.35 33.68
CA ASP A 162 -12.61 9.63 34.92
C ASP A 162 -12.56 8.11 34.69
N ALA A 163 -11.56 7.45 35.28
CA ALA A 163 -11.40 5.99 35.30
C ALA A 163 -11.19 5.29 33.94
N ILE A 164 -10.72 6.02 32.90
CA ILE A 164 -10.20 5.40 31.67
C ILE A 164 -8.69 5.14 31.78
N ASP A 165 -8.22 4.01 31.27
CA ASP A 165 -6.78 3.77 31.15
C ASP A 165 -6.16 4.54 29.97
N ASN A 166 -4.85 4.74 30.00
CA ASN A 166 -4.16 5.54 28.98
C ASN A 166 -4.31 4.96 27.55
N LYS A 167 -4.31 3.63 27.39
CA LYS A 167 -4.48 2.99 26.07
C LYS A 167 -5.90 3.18 25.53
N ALA A 168 -6.89 3.13 26.39
CA ALA A 168 -8.29 3.40 26.05
C ALA A 168 -8.49 4.88 25.71
N PHE A 169 -7.78 5.77 26.39
CA PHE A 169 -7.79 7.19 26.05
C PHE A 169 -7.13 7.47 24.70
N GLU A 170 -5.97 6.89 24.39
CA GLU A 170 -5.35 6.96 23.04
C GLU A 170 -6.31 6.49 21.95
N ARG A 171 -7.02 5.37 22.17
CA ARG A 171 -8.06 4.89 21.25
C ARG A 171 -9.21 5.89 21.08
N ALA A 172 -9.63 6.57 22.13
CA ALA A 172 -10.65 7.60 22.04
C ALA A 172 -10.15 8.80 21.22
N LEU A 173 -8.91 9.25 21.44
CA LEU A 173 -8.27 10.32 20.64
C LEU A 173 -8.18 9.93 19.16
N PHE A 174 -7.83 8.68 18.87
CA PHE A 174 -7.81 8.13 17.51
C PHE A 174 -9.20 8.20 16.85
N VAL A 175 -10.26 7.78 17.54
CA VAL A 175 -11.64 7.81 17.03
C VAL A 175 -12.09 9.25 16.79
N ILE A 176 -11.89 10.15 17.77
CA ILE A 176 -12.20 11.58 17.66
C ILE A 176 -11.56 12.16 16.40
N ARG A 177 -10.27 11.89 16.20
CA ARG A 177 -9.53 12.38 15.06
C ARG A 177 -10.04 11.79 13.74
N LYS A 178 -10.14 10.45 13.63
CA LYS A 178 -10.56 9.78 12.39
C LYS A 178 -11.95 10.21 11.96
N HIS A 179 -12.89 10.23 12.91
CA HIS A 179 -14.27 10.62 12.65
C HIS A 179 -14.37 12.08 12.19
N ALA A 180 -13.74 13.01 12.93
CA ALA A 180 -13.76 14.43 12.58
C ALA A 180 -13.04 14.71 11.24
N SER A 181 -11.87 14.10 11.01
CA SER A 181 -11.13 14.23 9.75
C SER A 181 -11.94 13.75 8.56
N ASN A 182 -12.61 12.62 8.66
CA ASN A 182 -13.46 12.11 7.59
C ASN A 182 -14.65 13.05 7.35
N ALA A 183 -15.37 13.44 8.41
CA ALA A 183 -16.52 14.33 8.30
C ALA A 183 -16.18 15.69 7.67
N ILE A 184 -15.04 16.29 8.04
CA ILE A 184 -14.63 17.62 7.56
C ILE A 184 -14.04 17.54 6.14
N ARG A 185 -13.09 16.63 5.89
CA ARG A 185 -12.35 16.60 4.60
C ARG A 185 -13.20 16.12 3.43
N THR A 186 -14.33 15.46 3.70
CA THR A 186 -15.29 15.01 2.68
C THR A 186 -16.49 15.94 2.53
N ASP A 187 -16.59 17.02 3.33
CA ASP A 187 -17.67 17.99 3.21
C ASP A 187 -17.42 18.94 2.03
N GLU A 188 -18.11 18.68 0.91
CA GLU A 188 -18.00 19.48 -0.30
C GLU A 188 -18.52 20.92 -0.13
N SER A 189 -19.22 21.24 0.98
CA SER A 189 -19.68 22.59 1.28
C SER A 189 -18.58 23.51 1.82
N LEU A 190 -17.48 22.93 2.32
CA LEU A 190 -16.32 23.65 2.82
C LEU A 190 -15.30 23.84 1.70
N SER A 191 -15.06 25.08 1.30
CA SER A 191 -14.13 25.40 0.21
C SER A 191 -12.66 25.14 0.60
N GLN A 192 -12.36 25.16 1.90
CA GLN A 192 -11.03 24.94 2.48
C GLN A 192 -10.95 23.63 3.28
N ALA A 193 -11.85 22.67 3.04
CA ALA A 193 -11.89 21.37 3.73
C ALA A 193 -10.51 20.68 3.83
N LEU A 194 -9.72 20.73 2.76
CA LEU A 194 -8.41 20.06 2.68
C LEU A 194 -7.30 20.76 3.48
N LEU A 195 -7.50 22.00 3.94
CA LEU A 195 -6.60 22.63 4.92
C LEU A 195 -6.76 22.02 6.32
N PHE A 196 -7.92 21.42 6.63
CA PHE A 196 -8.12 20.76 7.90
C PHE A 196 -7.27 19.48 7.97
N TYR A 197 -6.32 19.43 8.90
CA TYR A 197 -5.47 18.25 9.10
C TYR A 197 -4.99 18.15 10.54
N VAL A 198 -5.11 16.96 11.13
CA VAL A 198 -4.63 16.69 12.48
C VAL A 198 -3.23 16.08 12.40
N CYS A 199 -2.20 16.87 12.72
CA CYS A 199 -0.80 16.44 12.63
C CYS A 199 -0.47 15.35 13.63
N SER A 200 -0.89 15.57 14.88
CA SER A 200 -0.81 14.65 16.01
C SER A 200 -2.03 14.90 16.88
N LEU A 201 -2.45 13.88 17.63
CA LEU A 201 -3.35 14.01 18.77
C LEU A 201 -3.12 12.77 19.64
N SER A 202 -2.25 12.90 20.63
CA SER A 202 -1.74 11.78 21.41
C SER A 202 -1.38 12.24 22.83
N THR A 203 -1.19 11.27 23.71
CA THR A 203 -0.69 11.37 25.08
C THR A 203 0.82 11.11 25.18
N THR A 204 1.47 10.62 24.11
CA THR A 204 2.90 10.30 24.10
C THR A 204 3.72 11.15 23.13
N VAL A 205 3.21 11.45 21.93
CA VAL A 205 3.97 12.13 20.86
C VAL A 205 3.30 13.40 20.36
N ILE A 206 4.09 14.38 19.93
CA ILE A 206 3.62 15.61 19.29
C ILE A 206 4.46 15.96 18.06
N ILE A 207 3.82 16.53 17.04
CA ILE A 207 4.44 16.79 15.74
C ILE A 207 4.33 18.27 15.37
N TYR A 208 5.47 18.88 15.09
CA TYR A 208 5.60 20.23 14.53
C TYR A 208 6.14 20.12 13.11
N LYS A 209 5.30 20.43 12.12
CA LYS A 209 5.65 20.31 10.69
C LYS A 209 5.01 21.40 9.86
N GLY A 210 5.43 21.55 8.61
CA GLY A 210 4.79 22.47 7.68
C GLY A 210 5.54 22.55 6.35
N MET A 211 5.05 23.41 5.47
CA MET A 211 5.69 23.72 4.18
C MET A 211 6.91 24.63 4.41
N LEU A 212 7.95 24.07 5.03
CA LEU A 212 9.14 24.75 5.53
C LEU A 212 10.40 24.05 5.00
N MET A 213 11.50 24.78 4.87
CA MET A 213 12.84 24.20 4.77
C MET A 213 13.27 23.67 6.15
N GLY A 214 14.24 22.76 6.18
CA GLY A 214 14.73 22.20 7.43
C GLY A 214 15.27 23.26 8.39
N SER A 215 16.03 24.22 7.85
CA SER A 215 16.57 25.37 8.60
C SER A 215 15.49 26.30 9.20
N GLN A 216 14.26 26.28 8.69
CA GLN A 216 13.20 27.22 9.08
C GLN A 216 12.38 26.73 10.29
N VAL A 217 12.41 25.42 10.59
CA VAL A 217 11.49 24.82 11.59
C VAL A 217 11.69 25.42 12.99
N LEU A 218 12.95 25.59 13.43
CA LEU A 218 13.27 26.14 14.75
C LEU A 218 12.79 27.59 14.91
N ASP A 219 12.99 28.40 13.88
CA ASP A 219 12.62 29.82 13.91
C ASP A 219 11.12 30.02 13.73
N PHE A 220 10.46 29.14 12.97
CA PHE A 220 9.03 29.22 12.73
C PHE A 220 8.23 28.82 13.97
N TYR A 221 8.56 27.72 14.62
CA TYR A 221 7.86 27.24 15.82
C TYR A 221 8.60 27.63 17.10
N THR A 222 8.19 28.73 17.71
CA THR A 222 8.90 29.32 18.85
C THR A 222 8.89 28.44 20.11
N ASP A 223 7.93 27.52 20.25
CA ASP A 223 7.92 26.50 21.32
C ASP A 223 9.22 25.68 21.32
N LEU A 224 9.75 25.32 20.13
CA LEU A 224 10.95 24.48 19.99
C LEU A 224 12.24 25.19 20.43
N SER A 225 12.22 26.52 20.50
CA SER A 225 13.34 27.33 21.01
C SER A 225 13.32 27.47 22.54
N ASN A 226 12.27 27.01 23.22
CA ASN A 226 12.15 27.16 24.66
C ASN A 226 13.03 26.12 25.39
N PRO A 227 13.92 26.54 26.32
CA PRO A 227 14.74 25.61 27.10
C PRO A 227 13.98 24.61 27.95
N GLU A 228 12.71 24.88 28.29
CA GLU A 228 11.82 23.95 28.98
C GLU A 228 11.24 22.87 28.06
N TYR A 229 11.37 23.02 26.73
CA TYR A 229 11.00 22.00 25.74
C TYR A 229 12.07 20.90 25.68
N ALA A 230 12.14 20.09 26.74
CA ALA A 230 13.07 18.99 26.90
C ALA A 230 12.40 17.66 26.55
N THR A 231 13.03 16.92 25.64
CA THR A 231 12.54 15.65 25.05
C THR A 231 13.64 14.59 25.14
N TYR A 232 13.29 13.30 25.21
CA TYR A 232 14.26 12.20 25.12
C TYR A 232 14.30 11.54 23.74
N LEU A 233 13.35 11.84 22.85
CA LEU A 233 13.32 11.36 21.47
C LEU A 233 12.91 12.49 20.50
N ALA A 234 13.66 12.66 19.42
CA ALA A 234 13.32 13.59 18.34
C ALA A 234 13.58 12.95 16.98
N MET A 235 12.53 12.79 16.18
CA MET A 235 12.59 12.31 14.80
C MET A 235 12.30 13.46 13.84
N VAL A 236 13.14 13.62 12.82
CA VAL A 236 13.05 14.71 11.85
C VAL A 236 12.98 14.18 10.43
N HIS A 237 12.35 14.98 9.58
CA HIS A 237 12.23 14.66 8.18
C HIS A 237 12.24 15.92 7.31
N SER A 238 12.93 15.85 6.16
CA SER A 238 12.92 16.86 5.10
C SER A 238 12.43 16.23 3.80
N ARG A 239 11.41 16.84 3.19
CA ARG A 239 10.68 16.37 2.01
C ARG A 239 11.25 16.95 0.72
N PHE A 240 11.30 16.15 -0.34
CA PHE A 240 11.48 16.59 -1.72
C PHE A 240 10.27 16.11 -2.53
N SER A 241 9.59 17.03 -3.21
CA SER A 241 8.37 16.81 -3.96
C SER A 241 8.62 16.97 -5.46
N THR A 242 7.84 16.28 -6.30
CA THR A 242 7.84 16.51 -7.76
C THR A 242 7.01 17.72 -8.20
N ASN A 243 6.36 18.43 -7.27
CA ASN A 243 5.57 19.63 -7.54
C ASN A 243 5.97 20.83 -6.70
N THR A 244 5.55 22.00 -7.16
CA THR A 244 5.66 23.29 -6.47
C THR A 244 4.32 23.73 -5.88
N PHE A 245 3.36 22.82 -5.68
CA PHE A 245 2.04 23.15 -5.16
C PHE A 245 2.05 23.14 -3.63
N PRO A 246 1.29 24.04 -2.99
CA PRO A 246 1.23 24.06 -1.54
C PRO A 246 0.65 22.79 -0.93
N SER A 247 1.33 22.24 0.08
CA SER A 247 0.89 21.02 0.78
C SER A 247 1.46 20.93 2.20
N TRP A 248 0.88 21.68 3.14
CA TRP A 248 1.30 21.69 4.55
C TRP A 248 1.08 20.34 5.25
N ASP A 249 -0.03 19.67 4.96
CA ASP A 249 -0.43 18.39 5.56
C ASP A 249 0.49 17.22 5.15
N ARG A 250 1.05 17.27 3.93
CA ARG A 250 1.96 16.25 3.37
C ARG A 250 3.40 16.32 3.89
N ALA A 251 3.79 17.39 4.58
CA ALA A 251 5.06 17.40 5.30
C ALA A 251 5.12 16.21 6.26
N GLN A 252 6.32 15.69 6.53
CA GLN A 252 6.54 14.63 7.53
C GLN A 252 7.40 15.19 8.68
N PRO A 253 7.42 14.56 9.87
CA PRO A 253 6.86 13.24 10.23
C PRO A 253 5.34 13.06 10.04
N CYS A 254 4.93 11.83 9.74
CA CYS A 254 3.57 11.35 9.95
C CYS A 254 3.37 11.03 11.46
N ARG A 255 2.26 10.40 11.85
CA ARG A 255 1.86 10.29 13.27
C ARG A 255 2.78 9.38 14.07
N TYR A 256 3.23 8.27 13.47
CA TYR A 256 4.10 7.27 14.10
C TYR A 256 5.36 6.99 13.30
N MET A 257 5.50 7.57 12.11
CA MET A 257 6.62 7.25 11.20
C MET A 257 7.10 8.43 10.36
N SER A 258 8.32 8.28 9.85
CA SER A 258 8.89 9.09 8.78
C SER A 258 9.48 8.16 7.72
N HIS A 259 9.20 8.46 6.47
CA HIS A 259 9.52 7.62 5.33
C HIS A 259 10.44 8.34 4.36
N ASN A 260 11.65 7.79 4.18
CA ASN A 260 12.51 8.14 3.05
C ASN A 260 12.40 7.03 2.00
N GLY A 261 11.68 7.29 0.91
CA GLY A 261 11.40 6.26 -0.07
C GLY A 261 10.14 6.53 -0.89
N GLU A 262 9.70 5.49 -1.60
CA GLU A 262 8.45 5.49 -2.35
C GLU A 262 7.82 4.10 -2.27
N ILE A 263 6.54 4.03 -1.92
CA ILE A 263 5.79 2.77 -1.93
C ILE A 263 5.25 2.51 -3.33
N ASN A 264 5.90 1.62 -4.09
CA ASN A 264 5.59 1.38 -5.50
C ASN A 264 4.33 0.52 -5.70
N THR A 265 3.80 -0.08 -4.63
CA THR A 265 2.57 -0.89 -4.61
C THR A 265 1.37 -0.16 -4.01
N ARG A 266 1.47 1.16 -3.73
CA ARG A 266 0.45 1.97 -3.03
C ARG A 266 -0.99 1.68 -3.46
N GLN A 267 -1.26 1.66 -4.77
CA GLN A 267 -2.62 1.47 -5.28
C GLN A 267 -3.19 0.09 -4.93
N GLY A 268 -2.36 -0.95 -5.03
CA GLY A 268 -2.74 -2.30 -4.62
C GLY A 268 -3.02 -2.35 -3.13
N ASN A 269 -2.12 -1.79 -2.33
CA ASN A 269 -2.28 -1.74 -0.87
C ASN A 269 -3.54 -0.99 -0.42
N TYR A 270 -3.85 0.13 -1.08
CA TYR A 270 -5.09 0.87 -0.85
C TYR A 270 -6.33 0.02 -1.17
N ASN A 271 -6.34 -0.62 -2.35
CA ASN A 271 -7.47 -1.46 -2.80
C ASN A 271 -7.72 -2.64 -1.85
N TRP A 272 -6.67 -3.32 -1.39
CA TRP A 272 -6.79 -4.43 -0.46
C TRP A 272 -7.24 -3.98 0.93
N MET A 273 -6.71 -2.87 1.43
CA MET A 273 -7.19 -2.32 2.70
C MET A 273 -8.67 -1.92 2.61
N ARG A 274 -9.09 -1.28 1.52
CA ARG A 274 -10.50 -0.93 1.28
C ARG A 274 -11.38 -2.18 1.23
N ALA A 275 -10.93 -3.25 0.58
CA ALA A 275 -11.66 -4.50 0.52
C ALA A 275 -11.81 -5.17 1.90
N ARG A 276 -10.75 -5.12 2.73
CA ARG A 276 -10.76 -5.71 4.09
C ARG A 276 -11.77 -5.07 5.01
N GLU A 277 -12.16 -3.81 4.81
CA GLU A 277 -13.14 -3.12 5.64
C GLU A 277 -14.47 -3.87 5.82
N GLY A 278 -14.84 -4.75 4.88
CA GLY A 278 -16.06 -5.55 4.96
C GLY A 278 -15.99 -6.79 5.85
N VAL A 279 -14.79 -7.18 6.31
CA VAL A 279 -14.56 -8.35 7.18
C VAL A 279 -13.84 -7.99 8.49
N LEU A 280 -13.57 -6.70 8.74
CA LEU A 280 -12.90 -6.27 9.97
C LEU A 280 -13.83 -6.43 11.17
N GLU A 281 -13.33 -7.10 12.21
CA GLU A 281 -13.96 -7.19 13.52
C GLU A 281 -12.96 -6.75 14.58
N SER A 282 -13.33 -5.81 15.45
CA SER A 282 -12.45 -5.28 16.50
C SER A 282 -13.02 -5.56 17.88
N GLU A 283 -12.26 -6.26 18.72
CA GLU A 283 -12.61 -6.47 20.12
C GLU A 283 -12.47 -5.18 20.95
N LEU A 284 -11.57 -4.28 20.54
CA LEU A 284 -11.28 -3.03 21.23
C LEU A 284 -12.27 -1.91 20.86
N PHE A 285 -12.60 -1.75 19.57
CA PHE A 285 -13.52 -0.72 19.12
C PHE A 285 -14.98 -1.17 19.09
N LYS A 286 -15.25 -2.48 18.87
CA LYS A 286 -16.63 -3.01 18.77
C LYS A 286 -17.44 -2.16 17.77
N ASP A 287 -18.58 -1.62 18.21
CA ASP A 287 -19.47 -0.79 17.38
C ASP A 287 -18.82 0.52 16.90
N ASN A 288 -17.81 1.03 17.62
CA ASN A 288 -17.07 2.24 17.23
C ASN A 288 -16.10 1.99 16.07
N LEU A 289 -15.88 0.75 15.62
CA LEU A 289 -14.99 0.45 14.49
C LEU A 289 -15.43 1.20 13.23
N SER A 290 -16.74 1.32 13.00
CA SER A 290 -17.30 2.06 11.87
C SER A 290 -16.86 3.53 11.79
N LYS A 291 -16.61 4.18 12.94
CA LYS A 291 -16.12 5.57 13.03
C LYS A 291 -14.65 5.73 12.66
N THR A 292 -13.91 4.62 12.60
CA THR A 292 -12.49 4.60 12.22
C THR A 292 -12.28 4.38 10.72
N LEU A 293 -13.37 4.10 9.98
CA LEU A 293 -13.37 3.88 8.54
C LEU A 293 -13.66 5.17 7.76
N PRO A 294 -13.12 5.36 6.54
CA PRO A 294 -12.15 4.48 5.88
C PRO A 294 -10.79 4.47 6.61
N VAL A 295 -10.09 3.33 6.60
CA VAL A 295 -8.79 3.19 7.28
C VAL A 295 -7.78 4.19 6.72
N ILE A 296 -7.63 4.21 5.40
CA ILE A 296 -6.79 5.17 4.67
C ILE A 296 -7.63 6.39 4.32
N GLU A 297 -7.18 7.57 4.71
CA GLU A 297 -7.81 8.84 4.34
C GLU A 297 -7.62 9.14 2.84
N THR A 298 -8.59 9.77 2.19
CA THR A 298 -8.65 9.88 0.71
C THR A 298 -7.50 10.69 0.10
N GLU A 299 -7.04 11.74 0.78
CA GLU A 299 -6.10 12.75 0.24
C GLU A 299 -4.75 12.73 0.98
N VAL A 300 -4.13 11.55 1.08
CA VAL A 300 -2.81 11.38 1.72
C VAL A 300 -1.76 10.83 0.76
N SER A 301 -0.48 11.11 1.05
CA SER A 301 0.65 10.53 0.33
C SER A 301 0.74 9.01 0.53
N ASP A 302 1.63 8.34 -0.19
CA ASP A 302 1.96 6.93 0.06
C ASP A 302 2.38 6.69 1.52
N SER A 303 3.21 7.58 2.06
CA SER A 303 3.72 7.56 3.42
C SER A 303 2.60 7.78 4.44
N GLY A 304 1.69 8.71 4.17
CA GLY A 304 0.49 8.91 4.99
C GLY A 304 -0.47 7.73 4.94
N SER A 305 -0.58 7.05 3.79
CA SER A 305 -1.39 5.82 3.67
C SER A 305 -0.82 4.70 4.54
N PHE A 306 0.50 4.53 4.53
CA PHE A 306 1.19 3.57 5.39
C PHE A 306 0.98 3.90 6.87
N ASP A 307 1.19 5.16 7.27
CA ASP A 307 1.03 5.62 8.66
C ASP A 307 -0.41 5.42 9.17
N ASN A 308 -1.42 5.64 8.32
CA ASN A 308 -2.82 5.38 8.66
C ASN A 308 -3.09 3.90 8.99
N VAL A 309 -2.54 2.98 8.19
CA VAL A 309 -2.69 1.54 8.42
C VAL A 309 -1.88 1.10 9.65
N LEU A 310 -0.65 1.59 9.80
CA LEU A 310 0.20 1.32 10.96
C LEU A 310 -0.52 1.70 12.27
N GLU A 311 -1.01 2.93 12.33
CA GLU A 311 -1.75 3.45 13.46
C GLU A 311 -3.04 2.65 13.72
N PHE A 312 -3.79 2.32 12.67
CA PHE A 312 -5.00 1.51 12.79
C PHE A 312 -4.73 0.13 13.40
N LEU A 313 -3.64 -0.53 13.00
CA LEU A 313 -3.21 -1.81 13.57
C LEU A 313 -2.85 -1.67 15.05
N MET A 314 -2.09 -0.61 15.40
CA MET A 314 -1.69 -0.34 16.79
C MET A 314 -2.88 -0.07 17.69
N MET A 315 -3.83 0.75 17.24
CA MET A 315 -5.04 1.08 17.99
C MET A 315 -5.98 -0.13 18.14
N ASN A 316 -5.80 -1.16 17.32
CA ASN A 316 -6.45 -2.46 17.44
C ASN A 316 -5.63 -3.50 18.24
N GLY A 317 -4.59 -3.07 18.96
CA GLY A 317 -3.91 -3.88 19.96
C GLY A 317 -2.60 -4.53 19.52
N ARG A 318 -2.19 -4.36 18.26
CA ARG A 318 -0.86 -4.81 17.80
C ARG A 318 0.23 -3.88 18.34
N THR A 319 1.40 -4.44 18.60
CA THR A 319 2.57 -3.63 18.95
C THR A 319 3.13 -2.92 17.71
N LEU A 320 3.88 -1.83 17.91
CA LEU A 320 4.51 -1.09 16.82
C LEU A 320 5.43 -2.00 15.98
N GLN A 321 6.21 -2.84 16.63
CA GLN A 321 7.15 -3.77 16.01
C GLN A 321 6.41 -4.82 15.17
N GLU A 322 5.35 -5.42 15.73
CA GLU A 322 4.55 -6.43 15.02
C GLU A 322 3.90 -5.84 13.76
N ALA A 323 3.30 -4.65 13.88
CA ALA A 323 2.66 -3.98 12.75
C ALA A 323 3.68 -3.62 11.65
N VAL A 324 4.87 -3.15 12.02
CA VAL A 324 5.96 -2.90 11.05
C VAL A 324 6.44 -4.19 10.38
N LEU A 325 6.66 -5.27 11.13
CA LEU A 325 7.09 -6.56 10.57
C LEU A 325 6.03 -7.19 9.65
N MET A 326 4.76 -6.93 9.91
CA MET A 326 3.65 -7.36 9.07
C MET A 326 3.59 -6.57 7.75
N MET A 327 3.74 -5.25 7.80
CA MET A 327 3.61 -4.38 6.63
C MET A 327 4.88 -4.38 5.75
N VAL A 328 6.06 -4.52 6.36
CA VAL A 328 7.37 -4.57 5.69
C VAL A 328 8.10 -5.87 6.08
N PRO A 329 7.63 -7.03 5.59
CA PRO A 329 8.23 -8.31 5.92
C PRO A 329 9.58 -8.50 5.23
N GLU A 330 10.42 -9.37 5.81
CA GLU A 330 11.65 -9.84 5.17
C GLU A 330 11.36 -10.65 3.91
N ALA A 331 12.35 -10.75 3.02
CA ALA A 331 12.30 -11.71 1.93
C ALA A 331 12.45 -13.14 2.49
N TRP A 332 11.31 -13.80 2.76
CA TRP A 332 11.27 -15.09 3.46
C TRP A 332 11.07 -16.29 2.54
N GLN A 333 10.41 -16.12 1.39
CA GLN A 333 9.94 -17.24 0.55
C GLN A 333 11.06 -18.14 0.04
N ASN A 334 12.21 -17.56 -0.33
CA ASN A 334 13.35 -18.29 -0.89
C ASN A 334 14.61 -18.21 -0.01
N ASP A 335 14.49 -17.84 1.28
CA ASP A 335 15.65 -17.77 2.17
C ASP A 335 15.91 -19.11 2.85
N ASP A 336 16.91 -19.86 2.36
CA ASP A 336 17.31 -21.14 2.94
C ASP A 336 17.96 -21.03 4.34
N ASN A 337 18.36 -19.83 4.77
CA ASN A 337 19.02 -19.61 6.07
C ASN A 337 18.06 -19.16 7.18
N MET A 338 16.82 -18.81 6.82
CA MET A 338 15.80 -18.40 7.79
C MET A 338 15.24 -19.64 8.51
N SER A 339 15.04 -19.54 9.83
CA SER A 339 14.46 -20.64 10.62
C SER A 339 13.01 -20.91 10.22
N ASP A 340 12.57 -22.15 10.39
CA ASP A 340 11.22 -22.59 10.01
C ASP A 340 10.14 -21.82 10.80
N GLU A 341 10.38 -21.52 12.08
CA GLU A 341 9.45 -20.74 12.91
C GLU A 341 9.25 -19.33 12.37
N LYS A 342 10.33 -18.70 11.92
CA LYS A 342 10.29 -17.34 11.35
C LYS A 342 9.67 -17.34 9.95
N LYS A 343 9.92 -18.37 9.14
CA LYS A 343 9.21 -18.57 7.86
C LYS A 343 7.72 -18.75 8.08
N ALA A 344 7.32 -19.58 9.04
CA ALA A 344 5.94 -19.81 9.40
C ALA A 344 5.24 -18.52 9.87
N PHE A 345 5.92 -17.68 10.66
CA PHE A 345 5.44 -16.37 11.04
C PHE A 345 5.13 -15.50 9.81
N TYR A 346 6.09 -15.31 8.91
CA TYR A 346 5.85 -14.45 7.74
C TYR A 346 4.84 -15.05 6.75
N GLU A 347 4.85 -16.36 6.57
CA GLU A 347 3.87 -17.05 5.73
C GLU A 347 2.46 -16.89 6.29
N TYR A 348 2.29 -16.97 7.61
CA TYR A 348 1.00 -16.72 8.24
C TYR A 348 0.51 -15.30 7.95
N TYR A 349 1.34 -14.27 8.15
CA TYR A 349 0.92 -12.88 7.91
C TYR A 349 0.72 -12.54 6.43
N SER A 350 1.40 -13.22 5.50
CA SER A 350 1.16 -13.02 4.06
C SER A 350 -0.26 -13.44 3.62
N ASN A 351 -0.98 -14.22 4.43
CA ASN A 351 -2.39 -14.56 4.19
C ASN A 351 -3.37 -13.41 4.47
N VAL A 352 -2.96 -12.40 5.24
CA VAL A 352 -3.83 -11.29 5.69
C VAL A 352 -3.30 -9.90 5.33
N MET A 353 -2.02 -9.77 5.01
CA MET A 353 -1.39 -8.51 4.62
C MET A 353 -0.35 -8.77 3.52
N GLU A 354 -0.58 -8.17 2.36
CA GLU A 354 0.44 -8.09 1.33
C GLU A 354 1.51 -7.04 1.69
N PRO A 355 2.78 -7.27 1.30
CA PRO A 355 3.84 -6.30 1.56
C PRO A 355 3.55 -4.91 0.97
N TRP A 356 3.91 -3.87 1.71
CA TRP A 356 4.00 -2.51 1.21
C TRP A 356 5.40 -2.31 0.62
N ASP A 357 5.56 -2.64 -0.67
CA ASP A 357 6.86 -2.74 -1.33
C ASP A 357 7.32 -1.39 -1.91
N GLY A 358 8.62 -1.35 -2.24
CA GLY A 358 9.30 -0.17 -2.77
C GLY A 358 10.50 0.25 -1.90
N PRO A 359 11.36 1.17 -2.40
CA PRO A 359 12.47 1.67 -1.61
C PRO A 359 11.97 2.33 -0.35
N ALA A 360 12.45 1.90 0.81
CA ALA A 360 12.00 2.45 2.08
C ALA A 360 13.11 2.45 3.12
N SER A 361 13.34 3.59 3.75
CA SER A 361 13.92 3.71 5.08
C SER A 361 12.86 4.34 5.97
N ILE A 362 12.19 3.52 6.77
CA ILE A 362 11.11 3.94 7.65
C ILE A 362 11.66 4.05 9.05
N ALA A 363 11.69 5.26 9.60
CA ALA A 363 11.86 5.50 11.02
C ALA A 363 10.48 5.54 11.69
N PHE A 364 10.35 4.98 12.88
CA PHE A 364 9.06 4.88 13.56
C PHE A 364 9.20 5.00 15.07
N THR A 365 8.14 5.46 15.74
CA THR A 365 8.06 5.62 17.19
C THR A 365 6.62 5.73 17.66
N ASP A 366 6.33 5.17 18.84
CA ASP A 366 5.10 5.36 19.61
C ASP A 366 5.33 6.16 20.92
N GLY A 367 6.54 6.67 21.12
CA GLY A 367 7.02 7.30 22.35
C GLY A 367 7.72 6.33 23.30
N HIS A 368 7.36 5.05 23.31
CA HIS A 368 8.00 4.02 24.15
C HIS A 368 9.16 3.31 23.44
N TYR A 369 9.07 3.24 22.12
CA TYR A 369 10.10 2.70 21.26
C TYR A 369 10.47 3.71 20.19
N ILE A 370 11.73 3.70 19.77
CA ILE A 370 12.14 4.33 18.50
C ILE A 370 12.94 3.33 17.70
N GLY A 371 12.64 3.24 16.41
CA GLY A 371 13.28 2.28 15.54
C GLY A 371 13.32 2.70 14.10
N ALA A 372 13.96 1.85 13.31
CA ALA A 372 13.92 1.96 11.87
C ALA A 372 14.07 0.61 11.19
N VAL A 373 13.44 0.49 10.02
CA VAL A 373 13.53 -0.67 9.14
C VAL A 373 13.83 -0.22 7.73
N LEU A 374 14.54 -1.07 6.99
CA LEU A 374 14.72 -0.92 5.55
C LEU A 374 13.72 -1.83 4.83
N ASP A 375 13.38 -1.46 3.60
CA ASP A 375 12.70 -2.36 2.68
C ASP A 375 13.48 -3.67 2.50
N ARG A 376 12.79 -4.70 1.99
CA ARG A 376 13.34 -6.04 1.75
C ARG A 376 14.64 -6.06 0.93
N ASN A 377 14.86 -5.07 0.07
CA ASN A 377 16.02 -4.95 -0.81
C ASN A 377 17.07 -3.98 -0.25
N GLY A 378 16.74 -3.20 0.77
CA GLY A 378 17.60 -2.18 1.39
C GLY A 378 18.03 -1.10 0.41
N LEU A 379 17.06 -0.54 -0.33
CA LEU A 379 17.30 0.41 -1.41
C LEU A 379 17.60 1.83 -0.92
N ARG A 380 17.46 2.08 0.38
CA ARG A 380 17.72 3.38 1.02
C ARG A 380 18.82 3.30 2.08
N PRO A 381 19.66 4.34 2.22
CA PRO A 381 20.70 4.36 3.23
C PRO A 381 20.14 4.72 4.61
N SER A 382 20.58 4.00 5.64
CA SER A 382 20.41 4.42 7.04
C SER A 382 21.66 4.06 7.84
N ARG A 383 22.22 5.03 8.55
CA ARG A 383 23.44 4.92 9.35
C ARG A 383 23.14 5.32 10.79
N PHE A 384 23.80 4.67 11.74
CA PHE A 384 23.60 4.99 13.15
C PHE A 384 24.92 5.12 13.92
N TYR A 385 24.85 5.91 14.98
CA TYR A 385 25.87 6.09 16.00
C TYR A 385 25.25 5.78 17.36
N LEU A 386 25.98 5.03 18.17
CA LEU A 386 25.75 4.93 19.60
C LEU A 386 26.92 5.61 20.29
N THR A 387 26.64 6.43 21.29
CA THR A 387 27.66 7.17 22.04
C THR A 387 27.84 6.62 23.45
N HIS A 388 28.91 7.02 24.14
CA HIS A 388 29.19 6.62 25.52
C HIS A 388 28.28 7.33 26.54
N ASP A 389 27.70 8.46 26.18
CA ASP A 389 26.66 9.18 26.92
C ASP A 389 25.23 8.71 26.59
N ASP A 390 25.08 7.47 26.09
CA ASP A 390 23.79 6.81 25.83
C ASP A 390 22.89 7.51 24.78
N ARG A 391 23.46 8.28 23.86
CA ARG A 391 22.71 8.82 22.72
C ARG A 391 22.72 7.85 21.54
N VAL A 392 21.59 7.76 20.86
CA VAL A 392 21.43 7.14 19.56
C VAL A 392 21.19 8.23 18.54
N ILE A 393 21.95 8.20 17.46
CA ILE A 393 21.77 9.12 16.32
C ILE A 393 21.66 8.26 15.08
N MET A 394 20.51 8.26 14.43
CA MET A 394 20.27 7.58 13.16
C MET A 394 19.93 8.61 12.10
N ALA A 395 20.53 8.52 10.92
CA ALA A 395 20.10 9.32 9.79
C ALA A 395 20.37 8.62 8.45
N SER A 396 19.79 9.19 7.39
CA SER A 396 20.06 8.79 6.01
C SER A 396 21.54 8.98 5.61
N GLU A 397 22.27 9.85 6.30
CA GLU A 397 23.68 10.15 6.07
C GLU A 397 24.51 10.17 7.36
N VAL A 398 25.83 10.31 7.21
CA VAL A 398 26.78 10.53 8.30
C VAL A 398 27.16 12.01 8.38
N GLY A 399 27.57 12.50 9.55
CA GLY A 399 28.00 13.90 9.73
C GLY A 399 26.86 14.90 9.94
N VAL A 400 25.65 14.41 10.21
CA VAL A 400 24.45 15.24 10.45
C VAL A 400 24.41 15.90 11.82
N VAL A 401 25.23 15.44 12.78
CA VAL A 401 25.41 16.04 14.10
C VAL A 401 26.88 15.86 14.48
N ASP A 402 27.47 16.84 15.13
CA ASP A 402 28.83 16.73 15.61
C ASP A 402 28.89 15.84 16.86
N VAL A 403 29.69 14.79 16.77
CA VAL A 403 29.94 13.85 17.87
C VAL A 403 31.44 13.70 18.02
N GLU A 404 31.94 14.01 19.22
CA GLU A 404 33.35 13.81 19.56
C GLU A 404 33.78 12.36 19.29
N THR A 405 34.92 12.19 18.64
CA THR A 405 35.36 10.86 18.18
C THR A 405 35.51 9.88 19.34
N ASP A 406 36.00 10.35 20.49
CA ASP A 406 36.18 9.56 21.71
C ASP A 406 34.85 9.25 22.42
N ASN A 407 33.76 9.95 22.09
CA ASN A 407 32.42 9.67 22.62
C ASN A 407 31.66 8.63 21.78
N VAL A 408 32.19 8.21 20.62
CA VAL A 408 31.52 7.20 19.79
C VAL A 408 31.77 5.80 20.35
N LYS A 409 30.71 5.15 20.83
CA LYS A 409 30.71 3.76 21.27
C LYS A 409 30.61 2.77 20.10
N THR A 410 29.73 3.04 19.13
CA THR A 410 29.53 2.17 17.96
C THR A 410 29.05 2.96 16.75
N LYS A 411 29.50 2.61 15.54
CA LYS A 411 28.98 3.12 14.27
C LYS A 411 28.53 1.95 13.40
N GLY A 412 27.38 2.08 12.76
CA GLY A 412 26.81 1.01 11.94
C GLY A 412 25.92 1.49 10.80
N ARG A 413 25.34 0.53 10.10
CA ARG A 413 24.32 0.74 9.06
C ARG A 413 23.20 -0.28 9.24
N LEU A 414 21.98 0.11 8.89
CA LEU A 414 20.89 -0.86 8.77
C LEU A 414 21.15 -1.78 7.58
N ARG A 415 20.61 -3.00 7.66
CA ARG A 415 20.72 -4.03 6.62
C ARG A 415 19.31 -4.43 6.19
N PRO A 416 19.11 -4.82 4.91
CA PRO A 416 17.81 -5.32 4.46
C PRO A 416 17.31 -6.40 5.41
N GLY A 417 16.03 -6.30 5.76
CA GLY A 417 15.36 -7.22 6.65
C GLY A 417 15.70 -7.10 8.14
N LYS A 418 16.66 -6.29 8.58
CA LYS A 418 16.93 -6.07 10.02
C LYS A 418 16.21 -4.84 10.57
N MET A 419 15.62 -4.99 11.75
CA MET A 419 15.03 -3.91 12.53
C MET A 419 16.07 -3.33 13.50
N PHE A 420 16.22 -2.01 13.49
CA PHE A 420 16.90 -1.26 14.52
C PHE A 420 15.85 -0.78 15.53
N LEU A 421 16.02 -1.05 16.83
CA LEU A 421 15.01 -0.71 17.83
C LEU A 421 15.64 -0.36 19.18
N VAL A 422 15.24 0.77 19.75
CA VAL A 422 15.52 1.18 21.13
C VAL A 422 14.24 1.06 21.95
N ASP A 423 14.34 0.44 23.12
CA ASP A 423 13.29 0.33 24.13
C ASP A 423 13.63 1.30 25.27
N PHE A 424 12.85 2.39 25.40
CA PHE A 424 13.12 3.42 26.41
C PHE A 424 12.75 2.96 27.82
N ASP A 425 11.79 2.06 27.96
CA ASP A 425 11.34 1.53 29.24
C ASP A 425 12.42 0.61 29.85
N LYS A 426 13.12 -0.18 29.02
CA LYS A 426 14.27 -0.99 29.43
C LYS A 426 15.60 -0.23 29.40
N GLY A 427 15.68 0.84 28.62
CA GLY A 427 16.89 1.63 28.47
C GLY A 427 17.98 0.88 27.70
N GLU A 428 17.62 0.18 26.62
CA GLU A 428 18.57 -0.59 25.82
C GLU A 428 18.24 -0.61 24.31
N LEU A 429 19.26 -0.97 23.52
CA LEU A 429 19.06 -1.34 22.11
C LEU A 429 18.67 -2.82 22.06
N VAL A 430 17.54 -3.12 21.45
CA VAL A 430 16.99 -4.48 21.38
C VAL A 430 17.62 -5.22 20.20
N ASP A 431 17.97 -6.49 20.41
CA ASP A 431 18.52 -7.35 19.36
C ASP A 431 17.43 -7.79 18.35
N ASP A 432 17.73 -7.65 17.07
CA ASP A 432 16.82 -7.97 15.96
C ASP A 432 16.34 -9.43 15.94
N GLU A 433 17.24 -10.38 16.24
CA GLU A 433 16.91 -11.80 16.25
C GLU A 433 16.02 -12.12 17.45
N ALA A 434 16.27 -11.49 18.60
CA ALA A 434 15.41 -11.62 19.78
C ALA A 434 13.98 -11.09 19.53
N ILE A 435 13.83 -9.91 18.89
CA ILE A 435 12.52 -9.35 18.53
C ILE A 435 11.72 -10.36 17.70
N LYS A 436 12.34 -10.85 16.62
CA LYS A 436 11.65 -11.73 15.66
C LYS A 436 11.41 -13.11 16.22
N ALA A 437 12.32 -13.65 17.02
CA ALA A 437 12.13 -14.92 17.69
C ALA A 437 10.96 -14.85 18.69
N GLU A 438 10.80 -13.73 19.40
CA GLU A 438 9.65 -13.49 20.27
C GLU A 438 8.34 -13.54 19.46
N PHE A 439 8.23 -12.72 18.41
CA PHE A 439 7.02 -12.68 17.58
C PHE A 439 6.73 -14.00 16.86
N ALA A 440 7.74 -14.69 16.36
CA ALA A 440 7.61 -16.01 15.74
C ALA A 440 7.16 -17.10 16.73
N ALA A 441 7.43 -16.93 18.02
CA ALA A 441 7.02 -17.87 19.06
C ALA A 441 5.67 -17.51 19.72
N GLN A 442 5.06 -16.36 19.40
CA GLN A 442 3.82 -15.91 20.04
C GLN A 442 2.63 -16.83 19.78
N ASN A 443 2.56 -17.43 18.60
CA ASN A 443 1.50 -18.34 18.19
C ASN A 443 2.09 -19.58 17.51
N PRO A 444 1.38 -20.71 17.50
CA PRO A 444 1.83 -21.92 16.81
C PRO A 444 1.60 -21.80 15.29
N TYR A 445 2.26 -20.84 14.64
CA TYR A 445 2.02 -20.51 13.23
C TYR A 445 2.21 -21.71 12.31
N GLN A 446 3.23 -22.53 12.55
CA GLN A 446 3.46 -23.72 11.73
C GLN A 446 2.31 -24.74 11.85
N ASP A 447 1.77 -24.95 13.05
CA ASP A 447 0.63 -25.84 13.26
C ASP A 447 -0.61 -25.27 12.57
N TRP A 448 -0.86 -23.96 12.71
CA TRP A 448 -1.95 -23.29 12.02
C TRP A 448 -1.83 -23.42 10.50
N LEU A 449 -0.65 -23.21 9.93
CA LEU A 449 -0.43 -23.36 8.49
C LEU A 449 -0.68 -24.82 8.04
N ASN A 450 -0.10 -25.79 8.74
CA ASN A 450 -0.28 -27.22 8.44
C ASN A 450 -1.74 -27.66 8.51
N ASP A 451 -2.47 -27.18 9.52
CA ASP A 451 -3.86 -27.58 9.77
C ASP A 451 -4.85 -26.84 8.87
N GLN A 452 -4.53 -25.60 8.45
CA GLN A 452 -5.50 -24.69 7.82
C GLN A 452 -5.28 -24.51 6.33
N GLN A 453 -4.04 -24.42 5.84
CA GLN A 453 -3.79 -24.20 4.42
C GLN A 453 -4.35 -25.33 3.56
N ILE A 454 -4.75 -24.99 2.34
CA ILE A 454 -5.18 -25.93 1.32
C ILE A 454 -4.19 -25.84 0.17
N HIS A 455 -3.58 -26.94 -0.21
CA HIS A 455 -2.75 -27.02 -1.40
C HIS A 455 -3.54 -27.57 -2.59
N LEU A 456 -3.22 -27.11 -3.80
CA LEU A 456 -3.84 -27.64 -5.03
C LEU A 456 -3.73 -29.16 -5.15
N SER A 457 -2.63 -29.76 -4.66
CA SER A 457 -2.41 -31.20 -4.68
C SER A 457 -3.41 -32.00 -3.83
N GLU A 458 -4.09 -31.36 -2.88
CA GLU A 458 -5.13 -32.00 -2.05
C GLU A 458 -6.49 -32.07 -2.76
N LEU A 459 -6.69 -31.23 -3.79
CA LEU A 459 -7.93 -31.19 -4.53
C LEU A 459 -7.96 -32.32 -5.56
N GLN A 460 -8.90 -33.24 -5.40
CA GLN A 460 -9.05 -34.37 -6.31
C GLN A 460 -9.78 -33.97 -7.58
N CYS A 461 -9.25 -34.38 -8.73
CA CYS A 461 -9.95 -34.31 -9.99
C CYS A 461 -10.49 -35.71 -10.33
N GLU A 462 -11.75 -35.99 -10.00
CA GLU A 462 -12.42 -37.26 -10.35
C GLU A 462 -13.05 -37.23 -11.75
N GLN A 463 -13.10 -36.06 -12.39
CA GLN A 463 -13.69 -35.86 -13.73
C GLN A 463 -12.60 -35.58 -14.76
N GLU A 464 -12.90 -35.89 -16.02
CA GLU A 464 -11.97 -35.70 -17.13
C GLU A 464 -11.58 -34.21 -17.24
N ALA A 465 -10.29 -33.90 -17.09
CA ALA A 465 -9.78 -32.58 -17.45
C ALA A 465 -10.11 -32.34 -18.92
N HIS A 466 -10.85 -31.26 -19.21
CA HIS A 466 -11.37 -31.02 -20.55
C HIS A 466 -10.29 -31.17 -21.62
N GLY A 467 -10.59 -32.04 -22.61
CA GLY A 467 -9.67 -32.51 -23.60
C GLY A 467 -9.33 -31.51 -24.71
N PHE A 468 -8.36 -31.93 -25.52
CA PHE A 468 -7.94 -31.27 -26.75
C PHE A 468 -8.99 -31.45 -27.85
N HIS A 469 -9.49 -30.36 -28.43
CA HIS A 469 -10.51 -30.41 -29.49
C HIS A 469 -9.95 -29.90 -30.85
N PRO A 470 -9.22 -30.76 -31.60
CA PRO A 470 -8.51 -30.34 -32.80
C PRO A 470 -9.46 -29.86 -33.92
N GLU A 471 -10.65 -30.46 -34.04
CA GLU A 471 -11.61 -30.12 -35.10
C GLU A 471 -12.12 -28.67 -35.03
N SER A 472 -12.26 -28.12 -33.82
CA SER A 472 -12.76 -26.76 -33.59
C SER A 472 -11.65 -25.76 -33.25
N LEU A 473 -10.40 -26.22 -33.07
CA LEU A 473 -9.28 -25.42 -32.57
C LEU A 473 -9.03 -24.17 -33.41
N ILE A 474 -8.90 -24.31 -34.74
CA ILE A 474 -8.65 -23.17 -35.64
C ILE A 474 -9.75 -22.11 -35.56
N HIS A 475 -11.02 -22.52 -35.40
CA HIS A 475 -12.14 -21.59 -35.28
C HIS A 475 -12.09 -20.82 -33.96
N ARG A 476 -11.79 -21.51 -32.85
CA ARG A 476 -11.63 -20.89 -31.53
C ARG A 476 -10.43 -19.94 -31.49
N LEU A 477 -9.29 -20.35 -32.05
CA LEU A 477 -8.10 -19.51 -32.20
C LEU A 477 -8.42 -18.21 -32.94
N LYS A 478 -9.14 -18.29 -34.06
CA LYS A 478 -9.58 -17.10 -34.80
C LYS A 478 -10.53 -16.23 -33.98
N ALA A 479 -11.48 -16.81 -33.26
CA ALA A 479 -12.44 -16.07 -32.45
C ALA A 479 -11.77 -15.27 -31.31
N PHE A 480 -10.69 -15.80 -30.72
CA PHE A 480 -9.91 -15.12 -29.68
C PHE A 480 -8.73 -14.29 -30.23
N GLY A 481 -8.66 -14.10 -31.55
CA GLY A 481 -7.65 -13.23 -32.17
C GLY A 481 -6.23 -13.80 -32.19
N TYR A 482 -6.06 -15.12 -32.22
CA TYR A 482 -4.75 -15.74 -32.46
C TYR A 482 -4.39 -15.61 -33.93
N HIS A 483 -3.12 -15.28 -34.18
CA HIS A 483 -2.56 -15.18 -35.53
C HIS A 483 -1.35 -16.10 -35.64
N THR A 484 -0.92 -16.35 -36.88
CA THR A 484 0.28 -17.16 -37.14
C THR A 484 1.50 -16.57 -36.43
N GLU A 485 1.61 -15.24 -36.39
CA GLU A 485 2.70 -14.53 -35.70
C GLU A 485 2.67 -14.77 -34.18
N THR A 486 1.50 -14.76 -33.56
CA THR A 486 1.34 -15.10 -32.13
C THR A 486 1.86 -16.51 -31.85
N LEU A 487 1.60 -17.47 -32.73
CA LEU A 487 2.14 -18.83 -32.56
C LEU A 487 3.66 -18.84 -32.76
N GLN A 488 4.13 -18.39 -33.92
CA GLN A 488 5.53 -18.54 -34.34
C GLN A 488 6.52 -17.69 -33.55
N PHE A 489 6.16 -16.45 -33.23
CA PHE A 489 7.07 -15.49 -32.58
C PHE A 489 6.83 -15.34 -31.09
N MET A 490 5.63 -15.67 -30.60
CA MET A 490 5.33 -15.56 -29.16
C MET A 490 5.32 -16.93 -28.47
N LEU A 491 4.44 -17.84 -28.89
CA LEU A 491 4.19 -19.07 -28.13
C LEU A 491 5.28 -20.15 -28.30
N LEU A 492 5.74 -20.43 -29.53
CA LEU A 492 6.78 -21.45 -29.75
C LEU A 492 8.13 -21.06 -29.10
N PRO A 493 8.62 -19.81 -29.21
CA PRO A 493 9.86 -19.41 -28.54
C PRO A 493 9.73 -19.41 -27.02
N LEU A 494 8.56 -19.05 -26.47
CA LEU A 494 8.32 -19.07 -25.02
C LEU A 494 8.57 -20.45 -24.39
N VAL A 495 8.08 -21.52 -25.04
CA VAL A 495 8.26 -22.90 -24.55
C VAL A 495 9.61 -23.50 -24.91
N SER A 496 10.23 -23.06 -26.01
CA SER A 496 11.53 -23.56 -26.46
C SER A 496 12.69 -22.92 -25.70
N GLU A 497 12.62 -21.61 -25.42
CA GLU A 497 13.65 -20.84 -24.72
C GLU A 497 13.40 -20.67 -23.22
N LEU A 498 12.17 -20.99 -22.75
CA LEU A 498 11.77 -20.88 -21.34
C LEU A 498 11.89 -19.45 -20.78
N ARG A 499 11.66 -18.45 -21.63
CA ARG A 499 11.68 -17.02 -21.29
C ARG A 499 10.75 -16.24 -22.22
N ASP A 500 10.39 -15.04 -21.79
CA ASP A 500 9.66 -14.08 -22.63
C ASP A 500 10.43 -13.86 -23.96
N PRO A 501 9.76 -14.02 -25.13
CA PRO A 501 10.41 -13.96 -26.44
C PRO A 501 11.20 -12.67 -26.68
N VAL A 502 12.33 -12.80 -27.39
CA VAL A 502 13.24 -11.68 -27.68
C VAL A 502 13.11 -11.27 -29.14
N GLY A 503 12.90 -9.97 -29.36
CA GLY A 503 12.92 -9.33 -30.67
C GLY A 503 13.91 -8.16 -30.74
N SER A 504 13.91 -7.42 -31.84
CA SER A 504 14.69 -6.18 -32.03
C SER A 504 13.90 -5.15 -32.84
N MET A 505 14.43 -3.93 -32.97
CA MET A 505 13.75 -2.74 -33.54
C MET A 505 12.64 -2.18 -32.64
N GLY A 506 12.17 -0.97 -32.98
CA GLY A 506 11.04 -0.34 -32.30
C GLY A 506 9.70 -0.89 -32.79
N ASN A 507 8.64 -0.73 -31.99
CA ASN A 507 7.29 -1.03 -32.43
C ASN A 507 6.78 0.09 -33.36
N ASP A 508 6.67 -0.21 -34.65
CA ASP A 508 6.17 0.70 -35.70
C ASP A 508 4.68 0.50 -36.00
N SER A 509 4.00 -0.40 -35.28
CA SER A 509 2.56 -0.59 -35.39
C SER A 509 1.79 0.61 -34.83
N ALA A 510 0.64 0.91 -35.43
CA ALA A 510 -0.29 1.91 -34.91
C ALA A 510 -0.73 1.57 -33.48
N LEU A 511 -1.04 2.61 -32.68
CA LEU A 511 -1.73 2.41 -31.40
C LEU A 511 -3.03 1.66 -31.62
N ALA A 512 -3.46 0.84 -30.66
CA ALA A 512 -4.61 -0.04 -30.82
C ALA A 512 -5.88 0.71 -31.25
N CYS A 513 -6.14 1.86 -30.63
CA CYS A 513 -7.25 2.75 -30.96
C CYS A 513 -7.18 3.45 -32.34
N LEU A 514 -6.03 3.38 -33.02
CA LEU A 514 -5.79 3.94 -34.35
C LEU A 514 -5.59 2.86 -35.42
N SER A 515 -5.61 1.58 -35.03
CA SER A 515 -5.43 0.46 -35.96
C SER A 515 -6.67 0.26 -36.82
N ASP A 516 -6.46 -0.08 -38.07
CA ASP A 516 -7.48 -0.56 -39.00
C ASP A 516 -7.80 -2.06 -38.81
N GLN A 517 -6.98 -2.76 -38.02
CA GLN A 517 -7.16 -4.17 -37.67
C GLN A 517 -7.85 -4.31 -36.32
N SER A 518 -8.54 -5.44 -36.12
CA SER A 518 -9.10 -5.79 -34.81
C SER A 518 -7.96 -6.05 -33.82
N ARG A 519 -7.93 -5.28 -32.73
CA ARG A 519 -6.93 -5.42 -31.65
C ARG A 519 -7.61 -5.94 -30.39
N VAL A 520 -6.90 -6.78 -29.65
CA VAL A 520 -7.40 -7.28 -28.36
C VAL A 520 -7.28 -6.18 -27.30
N ILE A 521 -8.15 -6.19 -26.30
CA ILE A 521 -8.18 -5.10 -25.30
C ILE A 521 -6.84 -4.93 -24.56
N TYR A 522 -6.07 -6.01 -24.40
CA TYR A 522 -4.73 -5.96 -23.78
C TYR A 522 -3.80 -4.96 -24.49
N ASP A 523 -3.94 -4.78 -25.82
CA ASP A 523 -3.09 -3.86 -26.59
C ASP A 523 -3.28 -2.38 -26.25
N TYR A 524 -4.41 -2.03 -25.63
CA TYR A 524 -4.72 -0.68 -25.19
C TYR A 524 -3.95 -0.29 -23.93
N PHE A 525 -3.35 -1.26 -23.23
CA PHE A 525 -2.58 -1.01 -22.03
C PHE A 525 -1.08 -1.00 -22.31
N LYS A 526 -0.36 -0.23 -21.52
CA LYS A 526 1.10 -0.15 -21.50
C LYS A 526 1.57 -0.37 -20.08
N GLN A 527 2.57 -1.24 -19.92
CA GLN A 527 3.19 -1.49 -18.61
C GLN A 527 3.87 -0.20 -18.13
N LEU A 528 3.55 0.20 -16.91
CA LEU A 528 4.33 1.22 -16.24
C LEU A 528 5.70 0.64 -15.84
N PHE A 529 6.67 1.51 -15.67
CA PHE A 529 8.00 1.14 -15.22
C PHE A 529 8.60 2.29 -14.42
N ALA A 530 9.47 1.95 -13.48
CA ALA A 530 10.10 2.89 -12.59
C ALA A 530 11.16 3.71 -13.33
N GLN A 531 11.17 5.02 -13.10
CA GLN A 531 12.18 5.94 -13.61
C GLN A 531 12.48 7.00 -12.54
N VAL A 532 13.74 7.11 -12.13
CA VAL A 532 14.25 8.10 -11.16
C VAL A 532 13.73 7.90 -9.72
N THR A 533 12.42 7.85 -9.52
CA THR A 533 11.79 7.91 -8.19
C THR A 533 12.02 6.65 -7.36
N ASN A 534 11.98 5.49 -8.02
CA ASN A 534 12.38 4.19 -7.49
C ASN A 534 13.21 3.40 -8.54
N PRO A 535 14.07 2.45 -8.12
CA PRO A 535 14.82 1.58 -9.02
C PRO A 535 14.02 0.32 -9.40
N ALA A 536 14.30 -0.20 -10.59
CA ALA A 536 13.90 -1.55 -10.98
C ALA A 536 14.78 -2.61 -10.28
N ILE A 537 14.29 -3.85 -10.19
CA ILE A 537 14.99 -5.01 -9.62
C ILE A 537 15.60 -5.86 -10.76
N ASP A 538 16.71 -6.56 -10.49
CA ASP A 538 17.21 -7.57 -11.43
C ASP A 538 16.54 -8.92 -11.18
N SER A 539 15.45 -9.21 -11.91
CA SER A 539 14.69 -10.46 -11.79
C SER A 539 15.46 -11.77 -12.04
N ILE A 540 16.73 -11.69 -12.45
CA ILE A 540 17.59 -12.87 -12.65
C ILE A 540 18.63 -12.97 -11.54
N ARG A 541 19.30 -11.88 -11.19
CA ARG A 541 20.37 -11.88 -10.17
C ARG A 541 19.85 -11.79 -8.75
N GLU A 542 18.68 -11.17 -8.59
CA GLU A 542 18.01 -10.93 -7.31
C GLU A 542 16.71 -11.76 -7.21
N GLU A 543 16.62 -12.89 -7.93
CA GLU A 543 15.45 -13.77 -7.94
C GLU A 543 15.04 -14.23 -6.52
N VAL A 544 16.00 -14.34 -5.59
CA VAL A 544 15.77 -14.75 -4.19
C VAL A 544 14.76 -13.85 -3.46
N VAL A 545 14.68 -12.56 -3.78
CA VAL A 545 13.74 -11.64 -3.12
C VAL A 545 12.35 -11.64 -3.77
N MET A 546 12.19 -12.34 -4.90
CA MET A 546 10.98 -12.34 -5.70
C MET A 546 10.17 -13.62 -5.54
N SER A 547 8.84 -13.52 -5.68
CA SER A 547 7.96 -14.69 -5.60
C SER A 547 6.69 -14.56 -6.44
N LEU A 548 6.32 -15.67 -7.09
CA LEU A 548 5.02 -15.86 -7.74
C LEU A 548 4.05 -16.72 -6.91
N ARG A 549 4.51 -17.29 -5.79
CA ARG A 549 3.67 -18.02 -4.86
C ARG A 549 2.73 -17.03 -4.17
N CYS A 550 1.44 -17.34 -4.12
CA CYS A 550 0.46 -16.53 -3.41
C CYS A 550 -0.67 -17.38 -2.82
N SER A 551 -1.20 -16.94 -1.69
CA SER A 551 -2.44 -17.44 -1.13
C SER A 551 -3.63 -16.72 -1.77
N ILE A 552 -4.70 -17.44 -2.12
CA ILE A 552 -5.91 -16.89 -2.76
C ILE A 552 -7.17 -17.28 -1.99
N GLY A 553 -8.31 -16.63 -2.28
CA GLY A 553 -9.62 -16.97 -1.72
C GLY A 553 -10.13 -15.99 -0.65
N PRO A 554 -10.97 -16.47 0.29
CA PRO A 554 -11.43 -15.68 1.43
C PRO A 554 -10.26 -15.31 2.36
N GLU A 555 -10.16 -14.06 2.81
CA GLU A 555 -9.23 -13.59 3.84
C GLU A 555 -9.92 -13.58 5.20
N GLY A 556 -9.14 -13.85 6.25
CA GLY A 556 -9.58 -13.73 7.62
C GLY A 556 -9.53 -12.28 8.14
N ASN A 557 -9.77 -12.11 9.43
CA ASN A 557 -9.78 -10.79 10.07
C ASN A 557 -8.34 -10.32 10.36
N LEU A 558 -7.94 -9.22 9.72
CA LEU A 558 -6.63 -8.58 9.89
C LEU A 558 -6.32 -8.20 11.35
N LEU A 559 -7.34 -7.95 12.18
CA LEU A 559 -7.18 -7.41 13.54
C LEU A 559 -6.96 -8.49 14.61
N SER A 560 -7.09 -9.77 14.27
CA SER A 560 -6.95 -10.86 15.22
C SER A 560 -6.01 -11.93 14.69
N ASN A 561 -5.21 -12.56 15.57
CA ASN A 561 -4.40 -13.71 15.22
C ASN A 561 -5.20 -14.99 15.53
N LYS A 562 -5.69 -15.68 14.50
CA LYS A 562 -6.43 -16.93 14.63
C LYS A 562 -6.02 -17.91 13.54
N ALA A 563 -6.16 -19.21 13.82
CA ALA A 563 -5.79 -20.26 12.87
C ALA A 563 -6.51 -20.09 11.52
N GLU A 564 -7.78 -19.69 11.54
CA GLU A 564 -8.63 -19.53 10.36
C GLU A 564 -8.08 -18.52 9.34
N ASN A 565 -7.22 -17.58 9.76
CA ASN A 565 -6.56 -16.67 8.83
C ASN A 565 -5.61 -17.39 7.86
N ALA A 566 -5.11 -18.57 8.23
CA ALA A 566 -4.30 -19.43 7.36
C ALA A 566 -5.15 -20.34 6.46
N HIS A 567 -6.49 -20.34 6.57
CA HIS A 567 -7.39 -21.19 5.78
C HIS A 567 -7.57 -20.65 4.36
N ARG A 568 -6.48 -20.70 3.60
CA ARG A 568 -6.32 -20.15 2.25
C ARG A 568 -5.89 -21.23 1.28
N LEU A 569 -6.21 -21.05 0.00
CA LEU A 569 -5.69 -21.88 -1.07
C LEU A 569 -4.34 -21.35 -1.52
N VAL A 570 -3.28 -22.15 -1.34
CA VAL A 570 -1.93 -21.81 -1.77
C VAL A 570 -1.73 -22.18 -3.23
N ILE A 571 -1.33 -21.20 -4.02
CA ILE A 571 -1.01 -21.35 -5.44
C ILE A 571 0.48 -21.07 -5.64
N ASP A 572 1.25 -22.08 -6.03
CA ASP A 572 2.69 -21.94 -6.29
C ASP A 572 2.99 -21.16 -7.58
N HIS A 573 2.03 -21.13 -8.51
CA HIS A 573 2.20 -20.47 -9.80
C HIS A 573 0.85 -19.95 -10.32
N PRO A 574 0.77 -18.68 -10.77
CA PRO A 574 -0.50 -18.07 -11.18
C PRO A 574 -1.13 -18.73 -12.42
N ILE A 575 -0.33 -19.42 -13.23
CA ILE A 575 -0.82 -20.16 -14.39
C ILE A 575 -1.18 -21.59 -14.00
N LEU A 576 -2.48 -21.89 -14.06
CA LEU A 576 -3.09 -23.18 -13.76
C LEU A 576 -3.15 -24.08 -15.00
N THR A 577 -2.96 -25.38 -14.78
CA THR A 577 -3.25 -26.47 -15.71
C THR A 577 -4.76 -26.69 -15.86
N ASN A 578 -5.17 -27.44 -16.89
CA ASN A 578 -6.59 -27.79 -17.07
C ASN A 578 -7.08 -28.69 -15.94
N GLU A 579 -6.21 -29.57 -15.44
CA GLU A 579 -6.46 -30.49 -14.34
C GLU A 579 -6.66 -29.73 -13.02
N GLU A 580 -5.75 -28.79 -12.68
CA GLU A 580 -5.88 -27.94 -11.48
C GLU A 580 -7.18 -27.11 -11.55
N THR A 581 -7.52 -26.57 -12.72
CA THR A 581 -8.75 -25.76 -12.90
C THR A 581 -10.01 -26.61 -12.79
N ALA A 582 -10.00 -27.83 -13.32
CA ALA A 582 -11.11 -28.76 -13.19
C ALA A 582 -11.32 -29.20 -11.73
N ALA A 583 -10.22 -29.45 -10.99
CA ALA A 583 -10.28 -29.72 -9.56
C ALA A 583 -10.90 -28.55 -8.79
N LEU A 584 -10.54 -27.31 -9.13
CA LEU A 584 -11.10 -26.10 -8.51
C LEU A 584 -12.58 -25.90 -8.86
N ARG A 585 -12.99 -26.21 -10.09
CA ARG A 585 -14.39 -26.10 -10.53
C ARG A 585 -15.33 -27.03 -9.75
N HIS A 586 -14.83 -28.20 -9.36
CA HIS A 586 -15.58 -29.18 -8.59
C HIS A 586 -15.14 -29.20 -7.12
N CYS A 587 -14.51 -28.13 -6.65
CA CYS A 587 -14.02 -28.02 -5.30
C CYS A 587 -15.17 -28.20 -4.30
N ASN A 588 -15.01 -29.19 -3.43
CA ASN A 588 -15.83 -29.41 -2.25
C ASN A 588 -14.92 -29.98 -1.16
N HIS A 589 -14.04 -29.13 -0.64
CA HIS A 589 -12.98 -29.54 0.26
C HIS A 589 -12.91 -28.59 1.45
N ARG A 590 -13.06 -29.11 2.68
CA ARG A 590 -12.95 -28.33 3.93
C ARG A 590 -13.81 -27.04 3.92
N GLY A 591 -15.03 -27.15 3.41
CA GLY A 591 -15.98 -26.03 3.29
C GLY A 591 -15.75 -25.13 2.08
N TRP A 592 -14.66 -25.29 1.34
CA TRP A 592 -14.43 -24.55 0.11
C TRP A 592 -15.28 -25.10 -1.02
N THR A 593 -15.96 -24.17 -1.69
CA THR A 593 -16.72 -24.44 -2.91
C THR A 593 -16.44 -23.36 -3.94
N SER A 594 -16.73 -23.65 -5.20
CA SER A 594 -16.58 -22.68 -6.28
C SER A 594 -17.86 -22.49 -7.09
N LYS A 595 -17.98 -21.32 -7.70
CA LYS A 595 -19.03 -20.97 -8.64
C LYS A 595 -18.44 -20.62 -10.00
N THR A 596 -18.81 -21.37 -11.03
CA THR A 596 -18.49 -20.96 -12.41
C THR A 596 -19.52 -19.96 -12.93
N ILE A 597 -19.04 -18.84 -13.43
CA ILE A 597 -19.82 -17.81 -14.14
C ILE A 597 -19.42 -17.88 -15.62
N ASP A 598 -20.41 -18.12 -16.47
CA ASP A 598 -20.22 -18.13 -17.92
C ASP A 598 -20.10 -16.69 -18.43
N ILE A 599 -18.93 -16.35 -18.99
CA ILE A 599 -18.68 -15.02 -19.59
C ILE A 599 -18.91 -15.01 -21.11
N THR A 600 -19.72 -15.94 -21.62
CA THR A 600 -20.19 -15.98 -23.00
C THR A 600 -21.66 -15.59 -23.13
N TYR A 601 -22.02 -14.97 -24.25
CA TYR A 601 -23.36 -14.45 -24.50
C TYR A 601 -23.87 -14.80 -25.89
N ASP A 602 -25.19 -14.90 -26.02
CA ASP A 602 -25.86 -15.15 -27.29
C ASP A 602 -25.91 -13.87 -28.12
N ILE A 603 -25.21 -13.88 -29.26
CA ILE A 603 -25.10 -12.72 -30.16
C ILE A 603 -26.45 -12.27 -30.74
N ASN A 604 -27.45 -13.16 -30.77
CA ASN A 604 -28.76 -12.84 -31.33
C ASN A 604 -29.68 -12.08 -30.38
N LYS A 605 -29.31 -11.96 -29.09
CA LYS A 605 -30.12 -11.28 -28.08
C LYS A 605 -29.92 -9.77 -28.03
N GLY A 606 -28.93 -9.23 -28.75
CA GLY A 606 -28.68 -7.78 -28.84
C GLY A 606 -28.36 -7.10 -27.50
N ARG A 607 -27.86 -7.85 -26.51
CA ARG A 607 -27.48 -7.31 -25.20
C ARG A 607 -26.21 -6.48 -25.29
N LYS A 608 -26.15 -5.39 -24.54
CA LYS A 608 -24.94 -4.55 -24.46
C LYS A 608 -23.90 -5.20 -23.56
N VAL A 609 -22.62 -4.99 -23.87
CA VAL A 609 -21.50 -5.49 -23.05
C VAL A 609 -21.60 -4.96 -21.61
N SER A 610 -21.97 -3.69 -21.42
CA SER A 610 -22.14 -3.09 -20.09
C SER A 610 -23.18 -3.82 -19.22
N GLU A 611 -24.31 -4.23 -19.78
CA GLU A 611 -25.34 -5.01 -19.10
C GLU A 611 -24.85 -6.42 -18.73
N LEU A 612 -24.07 -7.04 -19.62
CA LEU A 612 -23.49 -8.36 -19.36
C LEU A 612 -22.46 -8.30 -18.23
N LEU A 613 -21.66 -7.24 -18.17
CA LEU A 613 -20.72 -7.01 -17.07
C LEU A 613 -21.46 -6.80 -15.74
N GLU A 614 -22.60 -6.10 -15.74
CA GLU A 614 -23.45 -5.96 -14.55
C GLU A 614 -23.98 -7.29 -14.05
N ASP A 615 -24.46 -8.16 -14.94
CA ASP A 615 -24.89 -9.50 -14.57
C ASP A 615 -23.75 -10.34 -13.97
N ILE A 616 -22.53 -10.21 -14.51
CA ILE A 616 -21.35 -10.91 -13.98
C ILE A 616 -21.02 -10.41 -12.58
N CYS A 617 -21.02 -9.10 -12.37
CA CYS A 617 -20.79 -8.48 -11.06
C CYS A 617 -21.83 -8.94 -10.02
N GLN A 618 -23.12 -8.95 -10.40
CA GLN A 618 -24.19 -9.42 -9.52
C GLN A 618 -24.08 -10.91 -9.19
N GLN A 619 -23.76 -11.74 -10.17
CA GLN A 619 -23.52 -13.17 -9.95
C GLN A 619 -22.32 -13.42 -9.03
N GLY A 620 -21.26 -12.62 -9.15
CA GLY A 620 -20.11 -12.69 -8.26
C GLY A 620 -20.46 -12.35 -6.80
N SER A 621 -21.17 -11.24 -6.57
CA SER A 621 -21.66 -10.89 -5.22
C SER A 621 -22.65 -11.93 -4.68
N GLN A 622 -23.52 -12.47 -5.54
CA GLN A 622 -24.42 -13.56 -5.14
C GLN A 622 -23.64 -14.82 -4.77
N ALA A 623 -22.57 -15.16 -5.48
CA ALA A 623 -21.74 -16.31 -5.14
C ALA A 623 -21.13 -16.20 -3.74
N ILE A 624 -20.73 -14.99 -3.33
CA ILE A 624 -20.24 -14.72 -1.97
C ILE A 624 -21.35 -14.95 -0.95
N LYS A 625 -22.55 -14.42 -1.20
CA LYS A 625 -23.73 -14.61 -0.34
C LYS A 625 -24.15 -16.07 -0.22
N ASP A 626 -23.94 -16.85 -1.28
CA ASP A 626 -24.19 -18.30 -1.31
C ASP A 626 -23.08 -19.12 -0.61
N GLY A 627 -22.02 -18.45 -0.11
CA GLY A 627 -20.93 -19.08 0.64
C GLY A 627 -19.82 -19.69 -0.22
N HIS A 628 -19.71 -19.30 -1.50
CA HIS A 628 -18.63 -19.78 -2.37
C HIS A 628 -17.31 -19.07 -2.09
N SER A 629 -16.25 -19.84 -1.89
CA SER A 629 -14.90 -19.34 -1.65
C SER A 629 -14.18 -18.91 -2.92
N LEU A 630 -14.63 -19.40 -4.08
CA LEU A 630 -14.02 -19.16 -5.39
C LEU A 630 -15.08 -18.83 -6.44
N VAL A 631 -14.77 -17.88 -7.31
CA VAL A 631 -15.50 -17.59 -8.55
C VAL A 631 -14.58 -17.90 -9.72
N ILE A 632 -15.07 -18.72 -10.66
CA ILE A 632 -14.36 -19.06 -11.90
C ILE A 632 -15.09 -18.40 -13.06
N LEU A 633 -14.47 -17.41 -13.69
CA LEU A 633 -14.97 -16.82 -14.92
C LEU A 633 -14.51 -17.68 -16.10
N SER A 634 -15.44 -18.24 -16.89
CA SER A 634 -15.10 -19.17 -17.97
C SER A 634 -15.68 -18.75 -19.31
N ASP A 635 -14.83 -18.69 -20.34
CA ASP A 635 -15.22 -18.46 -21.73
C ASP A 635 -15.34 -19.75 -22.57
N ARG A 636 -15.25 -20.94 -21.93
CA ARG A 636 -15.26 -22.24 -22.62
C ARG A 636 -16.52 -22.50 -23.46
N ASN A 637 -17.64 -21.88 -23.13
CA ASN A 637 -18.92 -22.05 -23.83
C ASN A 637 -19.01 -21.27 -25.16
N ILE A 638 -17.88 -20.74 -25.67
CA ILE A 638 -17.82 -20.09 -26.97
C ILE A 638 -18.29 -21.05 -28.07
N GLY A 639 -19.03 -20.52 -29.04
CA GLY A 639 -19.56 -21.33 -30.12
C GLY A 639 -20.15 -20.49 -31.24
N LYS A 640 -20.76 -21.16 -32.22
CA LYS A 640 -21.26 -20.50 -33.45
C LYS A 640 -22.18 -19.31 -33.19
N ASN A 641 -23.03 -19.39 -32.16
CA ASN A 641 -23.98 -18.34 -31.77
C ASN A 641 -23.67 -17.74 -30.39
N ARG A 642 -22.50 -18.05 -29.81
CA ARG A 642 -22.09 -17.59 -28.49
C ARG A 642 -20.72 -16.94 -28.57
N ALA A 643 -20.65 -15.63 -28.34
CA ALA A 643 -19.40 -14.89 -28.28
C ALA A 643 -18.91 -14.81 -26.84
N ALA A 644 -17.59 -14.72 -26.63
CA ALA A 644 -17.00 -14.47 -25.33
C ALA A 644 -16.90 -12.95 -25.09
N ILE A 645 -17.21 -12.52 -23.87
CA ILE A 645 -16.81 -11.19 -23.38
C ILE A 645 -15.30 -11.27 -23.11
N SER A 646 -14.57 -10.19 -23.35
CA SER A 646 -13.16 -10.15 -22.99
C SER A 646 -12.98 -10.49 -21.51
N THR A 647 -12.08 -11.43 -21.23
CA THR A 647 -11.84 -11.90 -19.86
C THR A 647 -11.27 -10.78 -19.01
N LEU A 648 -10.46 -9.88 -19.60
CA LEU A 648 -9.95 -8.70 -18.90
C LEU A 648 -11.08 -7.77 -18.47
N LEU A 649 -12.06 -7.49 -19.33
CA LEU A 649 -13.22 -6.66 -18.97
C LEU A 649 -14.04 -7.31 -17.86
N ALA A 650 -14.39 -8.59 -18.01
CA ALA A 650 -15.23 -9.32 -17.07
C ALA A 650 -14.59 -9.41 -15.67
N SER A 651 -13.32 -9.80 -15.61
CA SER A 651 -12.59 -9.95 -14.33
C SER A 651 -12.34 -8.61 -13.64
N SER A 652 -11.95 -7.58 -14.38
CA SER A 652 -11.65 -6.26 -13.81
C SER A 652 -12.91 -5.56 -13.31
N ALA A 653 -14.01 -5.65 -14.07
CA ALA A 653 -15.32 -5.14 -13.63
C ALA A 653 -15.80 -5.82 -12.34
N LEU A 654 -15.67 -7.16 -12.27
CA LEU A 654 -16.03 -7.91 -11.06
C LEU A 654 -15.13 -7.53 -9.88
N HIS A 655 -13.81 -7.53 -10.06
CA HIS A 655 -12.85 -7.18 -9.01
C HIS A 655 -13.15 -5.81 -8.40
N ARG A 656 -13.31 -4.79 -9.25
CA ARG A 656 -13.65 -3.43 -8.82
C ARG A 656 -14.99 -3.37 -8.11
N TYR A 657 -16.03 -4.01 -8.66
CA TYR A 657 -17.35 -4.03 -8.05
C TYR A 657 -17.32 -4.61 -6.64
N LEU A 658 -16.58 -5.71 -6.45
CA LEU A 658 -16.40 -6.33 -5.15
C LEU A 658 -15.57 -5.45 -4.19
N ILE A 659 -14.56 -4.72 -4.66
CA ILE A 659 -13.82 -3.75 -3.79
C ILE A 659 -14.76 -2.64 -3.32
N ALA A 660 -15.54 -2.06 -4.24
CA ALA A 660 -16.45 -0.96 -3.94
C ALA A 660 -17.52 -1.34 -2.90
N ASN A 661 -17.92 -2.62 -2.86
CA ASN A 661 -18.88 -3.16 -1.90
C ASN A 661 -18.22 -3.81 -0.67
N HIS A 662 -16.89 -3.76 -0.52
CA HIS A 662 -16.15 -4.42 0.55
C HIS A 662 -16.32 -5.96 0.61
N GLU A 663 -16.54 -6.58 -0.56
CA GLU A 663 -16.78 -8.02 -0.70
C GLU A 663 -15.54 -8.75 -1.26
N ARG A 664 -14.56 -8.04 -1.85
CA ARG A 664 -13.47 -8.68 -2.64
C ARG A 664 -12.59 -9.64 -1.83
N THR A 665 -12.37 -9.40 -0.54
CA THR A 665 -11.58 -10.29 0.32
C THR A 665 -12.27 -11.62 0.60
N GLN A 666 -13.57 -11.76 0.33
CA GLN A 666 -14.35 -12.95 0.69
C GLN A 666 -14.32 -14.05 -0.38
N VAL A 667 -13.63 -13.83 -1.51
CA VAL A 667 -13.63 -14.76 -2.64
C VAL A 667 -12.33 -14.70 -3.43
N GLY A 668 -11.91 -15.83 -4.02
CA GLY A 668 -10.85 -15.86 -5.03
C GLY A 668 -11.44 -15.79 -6.44
N ILE A 669 -10.83 -15.00 -7.34
CA ILE A 669 -11.24 -14.86 -8.74
C ILE A 669 -10.27 -15.64 -9.63
N ILE A 670 -10.72 -16.74 -10.20
CA ILE A 670 -9.98 -17.52 -11.19
C ILE A 670 -10.57 -17.25 -12.56
N VAL A 671 -9.72 -17.18 -13.59
CA VAL A 671 -10.20 -17.09 -14.97
C VAL A 671 -9.75 -18.30 -15.78
N GLU A 672 -10.69 -18.85 -16.54
CA GLU A 672 -10.46 -19.90 -17.51
C GLU A 672 -10.76 -19.34 -18.89
N THR A 673 -9.70 -19.07 -19.66
CA THR A 673 -9.83 -18.25 -20.85
C THR A 673 -9.08 -18.78 -22.06
N GLY A 674 -9.71 -18.63 -23.22
CA GLY A 674 -9.06 -18.81 -24.51
C GLY A 674 -8.28 -17.58 -24.96
N GLU A 675 -8.53 -16.41 -24.39
CA GLU A 675 -8.01 -15.11 -24.83
C GLU A 675 -6.55 -14.87 -24.42
N ALA A 676 -6.20 -15.18 -23.16
CA ALA A 676 -4.88 -14.92 -22.59
C ALA A 676 -3.82 -15.93 -23.05
N ARG A 677 -2.66 -15.42 -23.48
CA ARG A 677 -1.61 -16.25 -24.10
C ARG A 677 -0.19 -15.69 -23.99
N GLU A 678 -0.05 -14.40 -23.70
CA GLU A 678 1.23 -13.68 -23.63
C GLU A 678 1.49 -13.20 -22.20
N VAL A 679 2.77 -13.01 -21.84
CA VAL A 679 3.19 -12.49 -20.53
C VAL A 679 2.43 -11.20 -20.16
N HIS A 680 2.25 -10.30 -21.13
CA HIS A 680 1.50 -9.07 -20.93
C HIS A 680 0.04 -9.30 -20.51
N HIS A 681 -0.64 -10.30 -21.10
CA HIS A 681 -2.03 -10.62 -20.78
C HIS A 681 -2.15 -11.14 -19.34
N PHE A 682 -1.23 -12.01 -18.92
CA PHE A 682 -1.21 -12.53 -17.55
C PHE A 682 -0.92 -11.44 -16.51
N CYS A 683 0.03 -10.56 -16.79
CA CYS A 683 0.32 -9.42 -15.94
C CYS A 683 -0.89 -8.47 -15.82
N LEU A 684 -1.62 -8.21 -16.92
CA LEU A 684 -2.83 -7.38 -16.88
C LEU A 684 -3.92 -8.02 -16.03
N LEU A 685 -4.26 -9.29 -16.29
CA LEU A 685 -5.28 -10.01 -15.53
C LEU A 685 -4.97 -10.00 -14.04
N THR A 686 -3.74 -10.32 -13.65
CA THR A 686 -3.34 -10.28 -12.22
C THR A 686 -3.31 -8.86 -11.67
N GLY A 687 -2.79 -7.89 -12.43
CA GLY A 687 -2.75 -6.47 -12.02
C GLY A 687 -4.14 -5.85 -11.83
N PHE A 688 -5.17 -6.43 -12.45
CA PHE A 688 -6.58 -6.09 -12.27
C PHE A 688 -7.38 -7.10 -11.42
N GLY A 689 -6.68 -7.89 -10.61
CA GLY A 689 -7.28 -8.61 -9.47
C GLY A 689 -7.65 -10.07 -9.72
N VAL A 690 -7.21 -10.68 -10.82
CA VAL A 690 -7.30 -12.14 -11.02
C VAL A 690 -6.26 -12.86 -10.16
N ASP A 691 -6.72 -13.87 -9.43
CA ASP A 691 -5.89 -14.67 -8.52
C ASP A 691 -5.09 -15.76 -9.24
N ALA A 692 -5.71 -16.43 -10.21
CA ALA A 692 -5.06 -17.47 -11.01
C ALA A 692 -5.73 -17.62 -12.38
N ILE A 693 -4.98 -18.11 -13.37
CA ILE A 693 -5.34 -18.06 -14.79
C ILE A 693 -5.10 -19.43 -15.44
N ASN A 694 -6.11 -19.97 -16.09
CA ASN A 694 -5.99 -21.14 -16.96
C ASN A 694 -6.11 -20.73 -18.44
N PRO A 695 -4.99 -20.63 -19.18
CA PRO A 695 -4.99 -20.29 -20.59
C PRO A 695 -5.19 -21.53 -21.46
N TYR A 696 -6.36 -22.18 -21.34
CA TYR A 696 -6.58 -23.51 -21.94
C TYR A 696 -6.33 -23.54 -23.44
N LEU A 697 -6.68 -22.47 -24.16
CA LEU A 697 -6.55 -22.45 -25.62
C LEU A 697 -5.09 -22.28 -26.07
N ALA A 698 -4.26 -21.61 -25.28
CA ALA A 698 -2.81 -21.54 -25.53
C ALA A 698 -2.16 -22.91 -25.36
N PHE A 699 -2.60 -23.70 -24.37
CA PHE A 699 -2.16 -25.09 -24.22
C PHE A 699 -2.58 -25.94 -25.42
N GLU A 700 -3.86 -25.88 -25.83
CA GLU A 700 -4.33 -26.62 -27.00
C GLU A 700 -3.56 -26.24 -28.27
N ALA A 701 -3.24 -24.96 -28.47
CA ALA A 701 -2.45 -24.51 -29.61
C ALA A 701 -1.04 -25.12 -29.63
N LEU A 702 -0.36 -25.16 -28.48
CA LEU A 702 0.98 -25.74 -28.35
C LEU A 702 0.96 -27.27 -28.49
N TRP A 703 -0.05 -27.93 -27.96
CA TRP A 703 -0.28 -29.37 -28.14
C TRP A 703 -0.49 -29.73 -29.61
N GLN A 704 -1.23 -28.91 -30.36
CA GLN A 704 -1.35 -29.07 -31.81
C GLN A 704 0.00 -28.84 -32.50
N ALA A 705 0.72 -27.76 -32.16
CA ALA A 705 2.03 -27.47 -32.74
C ALA A 705 3.05 -28.61 -32.53
N ARG A 706 2.99 -29.29 -31.38
CA ARG A 706 3.78 -30.51 -31.12
C ARG A 706 3.42 -31.66 -32.05
N ARG A 707 2.13 -31.90 -32.25
CA ARG A 707 1.62 -32.96 -33.15
C ARG A 707 1.94 -32.65 -34.62
N ASP A 708 2.05 -31.37 -34.95
CA ASP A 708 2.49 -30.87 -36.25
C ASP A 708 4.03 -30.81 -36.38
N GLU A 709 4.77 -31.36 -35.41
CA GLU A 709 6.24 -31.43 -35.39
C GLU A 709 6.94 -30.05 -35.46
N MET A 710 6.27 -28.98 -35.04
CA MET A 710 6.85 -27.61 -35.02
C MET A 710 7.74 -27.35 -33.79
N ILE A 711 7.57 -28.13 -32.72
CA ILE A 711 8.36 -28.06 -31.49
C ILE A 711 8.81 -29.45 -31.04
N ASP A 712 10.07 -29.57 -30.67
CA ASP A 712 10.68 -30.81 -30.19
C ASP A 712 10.64 -30.86 -28.65
N ILE A 713 9.45 -31.12 -28.11
CA ILE A 713 9.22 -31.31 -26.67
C ILE A 713 8.51 -32.66 -26.48
N GLU A 714 9.03 -33.46 -25.54
CA GLU A 714 8.69 -34.89 -25.36
C GLU A 714 7.20 -35.19 -25.12
N SER A 715 6.47 -34.29 -24.45
CA SER A 715 5.10 -34.54 -24.02
C SER A 715 4.28 -33.27 -23.83
N ASP A 716 2.95 -33.41 -23.80
CA ASP A 716 2.00 -32.32 -23.56
C ASP A 716 2.17 -31.76 -22.14
N ALA A 717 2.53 -32.61 -21.17
CA ALA A 717 2.86 -32.20 -19.81
C ALA A 717 4.17 -31.39 -19.76
N ALA A 718 5.19 -31.80 -20.53
CA ALA A 718 6.45 -31.06 -20.64
C ALA A 718 6.23 -29.68 -21.28
N ILE A 719 5.33 -29.56 -22.26
CA ILE A 719 4.92 -28.27 -22.84
C ILE A 719 4.31 -27.35 -21.78
N ILE A 720 3.38 -27.86 -20.96
CA ILE A 720 2.75 -27.05 -19.90
C ILE A 720 3.79 -26.58 -18.88
N LYS A 721 4.72 -27.46 -18.47
CA LYS A 721 5.82 -27.12 -17.55
C LYS A 721 6.73 -26.05 -18.16
N ALA A 722 7.08 -26.18 -19.44
CA ALA A 722 7.87 -25.21 -20.17
C ALA A 722 7.15 -23.85 -20.27
N TYR A 723 5.86 -23.87 -20.58
CA TYR A 723 5.02 -22.68 -20.67
C TYR A 723 4.91 -21.96 -19.33
N ARG A 724 4.57 -22.66 -18.23
CA ARG A 724 4.54 -22.10 -16.87
C ARG A 724 5.88 -21.44 -16.54
N LYS A 725 7.00 -22.13 -16.77
CA LYS A 725 8.34 -21.58 -16.50
C LYS A 725 8.66 -20.33 -17.31
N GLY A 726 8.36 -20.32 -18.61
CA GLY A 726 8.58 -19.17 -19.48
C GLY A 726 7.72 -17.96 -19.08
N VAL A 727 6.43 -18.18 -18.81
CA VAL A 727 5.51 -17.14 -18.33
C VAL A 727 5.95 -16.62 -16.97
N GLY A 728 6.30 -17.50 -16.03
CA GLY A 728 6.73 -17.09 -14.69
C GLY A 728 7.95 -16.16 -14.73
N LYS A 729 8.99 -16.52 -15.49
CA LYS A 729 10.15 -15.64 -15.71
C LYS A 729 9.76 -14.32 -16.38
N GLY A 730 8.83 -14.36 -17.33
CA GLY A 730 8.30 -13.15 -17.96
C GLY A 730 7.56 -12.24 -16.98
N MET A 731 6.73 -12.80 -16.11
CA MET A 731 5.97 -12.05 -15.09
C MET A 731 6.92 -11.41 -14.08
N LEU A 732 7.91 -12.16 -13.57
CA LEU A 732 8.95 -11.62 -12.69
C LEU A 732 9.69 -10.44 -13.34
N LYS A 733 10.07 -10.57 -14.62
CA LYS A 733 10.67 -9.48 -15.40
C LYS A 733 9.75 -8.24 -15.44
N VAL A 734 8.44 -8.40 -15.64
CA VAL A 734 7.49 -7.27 -15.70
C VAL A 734 7.33 -6.60 -14.34
N MET A 735 7.15 -7.37 -13.27
CA MET A 735 7.06 -6.84 -11.90
C MET A 735 8.33 -6.06 -11.52
N ALA A 736 9.49 -6.61 -11.87
CA ALA A 736 10.78 -6.02 -11.58
C ALA A 736 10.99 -4.66 -12.28
N LYS A 737 10.32 -4.37 -13.41
CA LYS A 737 10.37 -3.05 -14.06
C LYS A 737 9.88 -1.91 -13.15
N MET A 738 8.96 -2.20 -12.23
CA MET A 738 8.49 -1.25 -11.23
C MET A 738 9.18 -1.44 -9.87
N GLY A 739 10.10 -2.41 -9.76
CA GLY A 739 10.76 -2.77 -8.50
C GLY A 739 9.83 -3.51 -7.53
N ILE A 740 8.83 -4.23 -8.03
CA ILE A 740 7.90 -5.03 -7.21
C ILE A 740 8.42 -6.46 -7.12
N SER A 741 8.47 -7.00 -5.91
CA SER A 741 9.12 -8.29 -5.63
C SER A 741 8.13 -9.45 -5.57
N THR A 742 6.92 -9.24 -5.02
CA THR A 742 5.93 -10.30 -4.79
C THR A 742 4.70 -10.15 -5.67
N LEU A 743 4.16 -11.28 -6.12
CA LEU A 743 2.91 -11.32 -6.88
C LEU A 743 1.73 -10.82 -6.04
N GLU A 744 1.76 -11.06 -4.72
CA GLU A 744 0.76 -10.56 -3.77
C GLU A 744 0.59 -9.05 -3.84
N SER A 745 1.69 -8.29 -3.82
CA SER A 745 1.65 -6.83 -3.90
C SER A 745 1.40 -6.32 -5.33
N TYR A 746 1.71 -7.12 -6.36
CA TYR A 746 1.40 -6.78 -7.76
C TYR A 746 -0.10 -6.95 -8.08
N LYS A 747 -0.76 -7.91 -7.43
CA LYS A 747 -2.17 -8.25 -7.68
C LYS A 747 -3.07 -7.08 -7.28
N GLY A 748 -3.90 -6.63 -8.23
CA GLY A 748 -4.81 -5.49 -8.01
C GLY A 748 -4.13 -4.12 -7.94
N ALA A 749 -2.81 -4.03 -8.18
CA ALA A 749 -2.06 -2.78 -8.11
C ALA A 749 -2.16 -1.90 -9.35
N GLN A 750 -2.72 -2.40 -10.45
CA GLN A 750 -2.97 -1.65 -11.69
C GLN A 750 -1.73 -0.91 -12.25
N ILE A 751 -0.61 -1.61 -12.39
CA ILE A 751 0.68 -1.04 -12.86
C ILE A 751 0.70 -0.84 -14.39
N PHE A 752 -0.31 -0.13 -14.91
CA PHE A 752 -0.56 0.07 -16.33
C PHE A 752 -1.09 1.48 -16.62
N GLU A 753 -0.92 1.92 -17.86
CA GLU A 753 -1.62 3.07 -18.43
C GLU A 753 -2.44 2.61 -19.64
N ALA A 754 -3.70 3.00 -19.70
CA ALA A 754 -4.56 2.78 -20.85
C ALA A 754 -4.41 3.91 -21.87
N VAL A 755 -4.48 3.56 -23.15
CA VAL A 755 -4.41 4.51 -24.27
C VAL A 755 -5.53 4.23 -25.25
N GLY A 756 -6.46 5.16 -25.36
CA GLY A 756 -7.55 5.10 -26.32
C GLY A 756 -8.79 4.33 -25.85
N LEU A 757 -9.04 4.27 -24.54
CA LEU A 757 -10.28 3.75 -23.97
C LEU A 757 -11.17 4.89 -23.43
N ALA A 758 -12.47 4.78 -23.65
CA ALA A 758 -13.45 5.78 -23.21
C ALA A 758 -13.63 5.78 -21.67
N PRO A 759 -14.04 6.93 -21.09
CA PRO A 759 -14.30 7.02 -19.64
C PRO A 759 -15.27 5.98 -19.12
N GLU A 760 -16.34 5.66 -19.85
CA GLU A 760 -17.31 4.63 -19.45
C GLU A 760 -16.70 3.24 -19.22
N VAL A 761 -15.68 2.86 -20.01
CA VAL A 761 -14.97 1.58 -19.88
C VAL A 761 -14.03 1.65 -18.68
N MET A 762 -13.27 2.75 -18.56
CA MET A 762 -12.35 2.98 -17.45
C MET A 762 -13.09 3.02 -16.12
N ASP A 763 -14.15 3.81 -16.02
CA ASP A 763 -14.96 3.96 -14.82
C ASP A 763 -15.61 2.64 -14.43
N LYS A 764 -16.03 1.79 -15.37
CA LYS A 764 -16.66 0.50 -15.04
C LYS A 764 -15.64 -0.56 -14.64
N CYS A 765 -14.52 -0.67 -15.36
CA CYS A 765 -13.63 -1.84 -15.29
C CYS A 765 -12.24 -1.55 -14.73
N PHE A 766 -11.70 -0.34 -14.92
CA PHE A 766 -10.29 -0.01 -14.69
C PHE A 766 -10.15 1.31 -13.92
N PHE A 767 -11.03 1.53 -12.93
CA PHE A 767 -11.07 2.76 -12.16
C PHE A 767 -9.71 3.04 -11.49
N GLU A 768 -9.31 4.31 -11.48
CA GLU A 768 -7.99 4.83 -11.04
C GLU A 768 -6.80 4.49 -11.94
N THR A 769 -6.98 3.70 -13.01
CA THR A 769 -5.97 3.59 -14.07
C THR A 769 -5.97 4.82 -14.97
N ALA A 770 -4.79 5.35 -15.27
CA ALA A 770 -4.66 6.49 -16.18
C ALA A 770 -5.13 6.15 -17.60
N SER A 771 -5.99 6.98 -18.18
CA SER A 771 -6.37 6.97 -19.61
C SER A 771 -6.43 8.39 -20.15
N ARG A 772 -5.26 8.93 -20.51
CA ARG A 772 -5.11 10.35 -20.87
C ARG A 772 -5.68 10.66 -22.26
N ILE A 773 -5.64 9.67 -23.15
CA ILE A 773 -6.24 9.74 -24.48
C ILE A 773 -7.49 8.86 -24.45
N LYS A 774 -8.66 9.51 -24.47
CA LYS A 774 -9.95 8.84 -24.56
C LYS A 774 -10.14 8.21 -25.94
N GLY A 775 -10.99 7.19 -26.04
CA GLY A 775 -11.26 6.57 -27.33
C GLY A 775 -12.45 5.63 -27.31
N VAL A 776 -12.15 4.35 -27.47
CA VAL A 776 -13.10 3.27 -27.75
C VAL A 776 -13.99 2.98 -26.53
N GLY A 777 -15.30 2.95 -26.75
CA GLY A 777 -16.33 2.62 -25.75
C GLY A 777 -16.80 1.16 -25.86
N PHE A 778 -17.86 0.79 -25.14
CA PHE A 778 -18.38 -0.60 -25.13
C PHE A 778 -19.05 -1.06 -26.44
N ASP A 779 -19.40 -0.13 -27.32
CA ASP A 779 -20.12 -0.42 -28.58
C ASP A 779 -19.19 -0.89 -29.71
N VAL A 780 -17.87 -0.86 -29.50
CA VAL A 780 -16.81 -1.26 -30.44
C VAL A 780 -16.04 -2.42 -29.82
#